data_AF-A0A5C7L841-F1
#
_entry.id   AF-A0A5C7L841-F1
#
_cell.length_a   1.000
_cell.length_b   1.000
_cell.length_c   1.000
_cell.angle_alpha   90.00
_cell.angle_beta   90.00
_cell.angle_gamma   90.00
#
_symmetry.space_group_name_H-M   'P 1'
#
loop_
_entity.id
_entity.type
_entity.pdbx_description
1 polymer ?
#
loop_
_entity_poly.entity_id
_entity_poly.type
_entity_poly.pdbx_seq_one_letter_code
_entity_poly.pdbx_strand_id
1 'polypeptide(L)'
;MNSPSQTRTRSLQRWLAGCLSIGLLAITGVASAGAPDAINKYTGQVIPNGATLLVWTGDGCSTPVCNPTTSQDFLAVIDAEPNSKTFGNVIWTAELTNVLGSNIPPGGVLGVIGSDSHNDPHHMLSYTSYISGGGDGLIAGHKYTFAGGVISKNVFRFDITSVRNIQKADVAVCGTQPVRSSLTDDFVVMPSQGANHKILYTYMSNYVYGPGGTVTEIDPDRTAPTLPGGICEAAVPSVVPLLQSAEQGGLIGCLGGLDYVDDSSLLGHAGITEYSACVQANQPRNPTRYTSYPDTRAQRSYNQGVFYYGNKDAGIEALPHGMALTYDGKYLVQSDYAVAASIGAAAINGALRGLCNQESLIAGAPAVSAGPLGICGSSFGSSVRVYKTSESYTHGKTQDSLSKSNIFSSNPYIRSVSAVPDGPRQEQVIFHEENEGLMAFGLPHQSHHCVNQKGWVNLGDPSYDRAITPAGVGANSGSNIGVASCTSGDSNYIPHDGAFSAAMCGGTLFYSPDITIAGDQTNALGGKGPYWRAVYDVGPCTGVSYFNLTDDDRWLILPISGIESPANVDPDGAVEFDRDYPREHSRRVLTVDIRPLLAKGHADTAATAIRCDFPPPDGTRTANTTLGIRATRADLSSGISGKFNVLRHNNEADDCPRIRGAIGQFETGPTGVGAATTESSNSSQLGVGYIRLAQTLQEVQSGTPGNISLNASQVGGEPSGTGGDPGSGNLNSPQNLYTHGGPHFTVIDRIGYQATPSGGGGYLDLTPIKTASGLGVPRDAVVGQPPASGVERYAFIQYFVELNHVPLPGTGSDGDRTICLAKVDRRTGASVLDTSFTDELLGTPCLDFDSAARDSWLWPGARGLKGAAKPHAAIFERDGAALFGPGYYPAAPVTLNGSN
;
A
#
# COMPACT_ATOMS: atom_id res chain seq x y z
N MET A 1 -24.72 -18.45 -73.34
CA MET A 1 -25.77 -18.09 -74.30
C MET A 1 -26.48 -16.84 -73.78
N ASN A 2 -26.60 -15.84 -74.65
CA ASN A 2 -27.42 -14.63 -74.58
C ASN A 2 -27.13 -13.59 -73.47
N SER A 3 -26.18 -12.71 -73.80
CA SER A 3 -26.30 -11.23 -73.66
C SER A 3 -27.44 -10.73 -74.60
N PRO A 4 -27.89 -9.44 -74.66
CA PRO A 4 -27.17 -8.18 -74.39
C PRO A 4 -28.12 -7.07 -73.79
N SER A 5 -27.93 -5.75 -73.76
CA SER A 5 -27.07 -4.80 -74.50
C SER A 5 -27.17 -3.37 -73.91
N GLN A 6 -26.04 -2.65 -73.96
CA GLN A 6 -25.87 -1.29 -74.53
C GLN A 6 -26.45 -0.07 -73.77
N THR A 7 -25.83 1.13 -73.77
CA THR A 7 -24.88 1.78 -74.70
C THR A 7 -24.26 3.02 -74.00
N ARG A 8 -22.93 3.23 -74.05
CA ARG A 8 -22.16 4.24 -74.87
C ARG A 8 -22.37 5.72 -74.42
N THR A 9 -21.39 6.63 -74.34
CA THR A 9 -20.10 6.77 -75.06
C THR A 9 -19.23 7.92 -74.48
N ARG A 10 -17.92 7.65 -74.35
CA ARG A 10 -16.73 8.41 -74.82
C ARG A 10 -16.67 9.96 -74.70
N SER A 11 -15.59 10.47 -74.09
CA SER A 11 -14.39 10.95 -74.82
C SER A 11 -13.23 11.39 -73.90
N LEU A 12 -12.07 10.72 -74.07
CA LEU A 12 -10.70 11.20 -73.81
C LEU A 12 -10.40 12.45 -74.68
N GLN A 13 -9.45 13.38 -74.50
CA GLN A 13 -8.08 13.44 -73.93
C GLN A 13 -7.65 14.92 -74.18
N ARG A 14 -7.06 15.73 -73.28
CA ARG A 14 -5.61 15.88 -72.95
C ARG A 14 -5.43 17.32 -72.42
N TRP A 15 -4.70 17.51 -71.31
CA TRP A 15 -3.41 18.21 -71.21
C TRP A 15 -3.07 18.45 -69.72
N LEU A 16 -1.84 18.08 -69.35
CA LEU A 16 -1.24 18.12 -68.02
C LEU A 16 -0.86 19.54 -67.58
N ALA A 17 -0.99 19.84 -66.28
CA ALA A 17 0.11 20.27 -65.40
C ALA A 17 -0.40 20.60 -63.98
N GLY A 18 0.29 20.11 -62.93
CA GLY A 18 0.26 20.72 -61.60
C GLY A 18 -0.08 19.82 -60.40
N CYS A 19 0.97 19.32 -59.75
CA CYS A 19 1.12 18.80 -58.37
C CYS A 19 -0.09 18.76 -57.40
N LEU A 20 -0.34 17.58 -56.80
CA LEU A 20 -0.22 17.36 -55.34
C LEU A 20 -0.31 15.86 -55.00
N SER A 21 0.65 15.38 -54.24
CA SER A 21 0.73 14.02 -53.68
C SER A 21 -0.14 13.93 -52.43
N ILE A 22 -1.11 13.01 -52.38
CA ILE A 22 -1.73 12.56 -51.12
C ILE A 22 -1.73 11.03 -51.11
N GLY A 23 -1.12 10.50 -50.04
CA GLY A 23 -0.87 9.10 -49.80
C GLY A 23 -2.08 8.29 -49.34
N LEU A 24 -1.87 6.98 -49.33
CA LEU A 24 -2.79 5.93 -48.91
C LEU A 24 -3.39 6.20 -47.52
N LEU A 25 -4.70 6.01 -47.40
CA LEU A 25 -5.44 5.98 -46.14
C LEU A 25 -6.00 4.58 -45.89
N ALA A 26 -5.55 4.03 -44.75
CA ALA A 26 -6.22 3.17 -43.78
C ALA A 26 -7.14 2.04 -44.27
N ILE A 27 -6.67 0.82 -44.04
CA ILE A 27 -7.54 -0.34 -43.78
C ILE A 27 -8.04 -0.18 -42.34
N THR A 28 -9.33 0.07 -42.17
CA THR A 28 -10.00 0.04 -40.87
C THR A 28 -10.10 -1.40 -40.38
N GLY A 29 -9.24 -1.75 -39.42
CA GLY A 29 -9.35 -3.00 -38.67
C GLY A 29 -10.60 -3.00 -37.80
N VAL A 30 -11.32 -4.12 -37.81
CA VAL A 30 -12.45 -4.41 -36.92
C VAL A 30 -11.94 -4.30 -35.47
N ALA A 31 -12.64 -3.54 -34.62
CA ALA A 31 -12.29 -3.39 -33.21
C ALA A 31 -12.26 -4.77 -32.54
N SER A 32 -11.08 -5.18 -32.07
CA SER A 32 -10.92 -6.36 -31.19
C SER A 32 -11.68 -6.08 -29.89
N ALA A 33 -12.50 -7.04 -29.46
CA ALA A 33 -13.29 -6.95 -28.23
C ALA A 33 -12.45 -7.16 -26.95
N GLY A 34 -11.17 -6.75 -26.94
CA GLY A 34 -10.21 -6.96 -25.85
C GLY A 34 -8.78 -6.51 -26.23
N ALA A 35 -7.89 -6.47 -25.24
CA ALA A 35 -6.46 -6.14 -25.37
C ALA A 35 -5.73 -7.11 -26.33
N PRO A 36 -4.62 -6.68 -26.95
CA PRO A 36 -3.81 -7.57 -27.77
C PRO A 36 -3.23 -8.74 -26.95
N ASP A 37 -3.09 -9.88 -27.62
CA ASP A 37 -2.35 -11.03 -27.08
C ASP A 37 -0.92 -10.65 -26.71
N ALA A 38 -0.39 -11.25 -25.65
CA ALA A 38 1.04 -11.19 -25.37
C ALA A 38 1.80 -11.94 -26.48
N ILE A 39 2.63 -11.25 -27.25
CA ILE A 39 3.42 -11.87 -28.33
C ILE A 39 4.87 -11.98 -27.89
N ASN A 40 5.42 -13.19 -27.90
CA ASN A 40 6.82 -13.43 -27.56
C ASN A 40 7.75 -12.72 -28.56
N LYS A 41 8.65 -11.88 -28.05
CA LYS A 41 9.59 -11.07 -28.85
C LYS A 41 10.68 -11.88 -29.55
N TYR A 42 10.94 -13.10 -29.10
CA TYR A 42 11.94 -14.00 -29.68
C TYR A 42 11.36 -14.98 -30.70
N THR A 43 10.14 -15.48 -30.47
CA THR A 43 9.53 -16.53 -31.32
C THR A 43 8.40 -16.02 -32.20
N GLY A 44 7.84 -14.85 -31.90
CA GLY A 44 6.66 -14.29 -32.57
C GLY A 44 5.35 -15.03 -32.27
N GLN A 45 5.37 -16.02 -31.36
CA GLN A 45 4.19 -16.77 -30.96
C GLN A 45 3.43 -16.08 -29.83
N VAL A 46 2.13 -16.36 -29.72
CA VAL A 46 1.33 -15.96 -28.56
C VAL A 46 1.89 -16.62 -27.30
N ILE A 47 2.00 -15.85 -26.22
CA ILE A 47 2.26 -16.31 -24.86
C ILE A 47 0.89 -16.55 -24.22
N PRO A 48 0.45 -17.82 -24.06
CA PRO A 48 -0.82 -18.11 -23.42
C PRO A 48 -0.81 -17.53 -22.00
N ASN A 49 -1.86 -16.80 -21.62
CA ASN A 49 -2.00 -16.21 -20.28
C ASN A 49 -0.77 -15.41 -19.84
N GLY A 50 -0.22 -14.58 -20.74
CA GLY A 50 0.91 -13.70 -20.44
C GLY A 50 0.57 -12.76 -19.27
N ALA A 51 1.49 -12.66 -18.32
CA ALA A 51 1.32 -11.88 -17.09
C ALA A 51 0.98 -10.41 -17.38
N THR A 52 0.14 -9.84 -16.54
CA THR A 52 -0.31 -8.44 -16.57
C THR A 52 -0.17 -7.83 -15.18
N LEU A 53 -0.10 -6.51 -15.11
CA LEU A 53 -0.25 -5.74 -13.88
C LEU A 53 -1.55 -4.96 -14.01
N LEU A 54 -2.52 -5.24 -13.13
CA LEU A 54 -3.77 -4.47 -13.04
C LEU A 54 -3.53 -3.33 -12.07
N VAL A 55 -3.84 -2.10 -12.46
CA VAL A 55 -3.53 -0.90 -11.68
C VAL A 55 -4.79 -0.08 -11.47
N TRP A 56 -5.14 0.13 -10.20
CA TRP A 56 -6.24 1.01 -9.82
C TRP A 56 -5.82 2.47 -10.01
N THR A 57 -6.51 3.15 -10.92
CA THR A 57 -6.02 4.39 -11.50
C THR A 57 -7.09 5.48 -11.51
N GLY A 58 -6.73 6.64 -11.01
CA GLY A 58 -7.56 7.82 -10.97
C GLY A 58 -7.36 8.67 -12.22
N ASP A 59 -8.31 9.54 -12.51
CA ASP A 59 -8.08 10.60 -13.47
C ASP A 59 -7.02 11.60 -12.97
N GLY A 60 -6.25 12.18 -13.89
CA GLY A 60 -5.16 13.09 -13.55
C GLY A 60 -5.61 14.47 -13.05
N CYS A 61 -6.92 14.72 -12.96
CA CYS A 61 -7.46 16.04 -12.67
C CYS A 61 -7.55 16.26 -11.16
N SER A 62 -6.73 17.19 -10.69
CA SER A 62 -6.47 17.49 -9.28
C SER A 62 -7.36 18.58 -8.67
N THR A 63 -8.22 19.23 -9.47
CA THR A 63 -8.83 20.51 -9.08
C THR A 63 -10.37 20.50 -9.04
N PRO A 64 -11.01 21.30 -8.17
CA PRO A 64 -12.48 21.43 -8.12
C PRO A 64 -13.14 22.01 -9.38
N VAL A 65 -12.35 22.47 -10.36
CA VAL A 65 -12.82 23.05 -11.64
C VAL A 65 -12.76 22.04 -12.80
N CYS A 66 -12.36 20.81 -12.52
CA CYS A 66 -12.32 19.72 -13.49
C CYS A 66 -13.71 19.40 -14.04
N ASN A 67 -13.78 19.13 -15.35
CA ASN A 67 -15.03 18.70 -15.95
C ASN A 67 -15.23 17.19 -15.67
N PRO A 68 -16.24 16.80 -14.85
CA PRO A 68 -16.49 15.41 -14.51
C PRO A 68 -16.84 14.55 -15.72
N THR A 69 -17.23 15.13 -16.87
CA THR A 69 -17.48 14.37 -18.10
C THR A 69 -16.21 13.92 -18.83
N THR A 70 -15.04 14.42 -18.44
CA THR A 70 -13.73 14.06 -19.03
C THR A 70 -12.78 13.40 -18.04
N SER A 71 -13.10 13.46 -16.75
CA SER A 71 -12.32 12.94 -15.62
C SER A 71 -12.94 11.68 -15.06
N GLN A 72 -12.57 10.52 -15.60
CA GLN A 72 -13.06 9.22 -15.11
C GLN A 72 -11.91 8.38 -14.57
N ASP A 73 -12.13 7.71 -13.45
CA ASP A 73 -11.22 6.71 -12.90
C ASP A 73 -11.42 5.38 -13.66
N PHE A 74 -10.44 4.48 -13.56
CA PHE A 74 -10.38 3.27 -14.38
C PHE A 74 -9.40 2.24 -13.81
N LEU A 75 -9.50 1.01 -14.28
CA LEU A 75 -8.47 -0.01 -14.08
C LEU A 75 -7.59 -0.08 -15.33
N ALA A 76 -6.31 0.22 -15.18
CA ALA A 76 -5.33 0.04 -16.25
C ALA A 76 -4.81 -1.40 -16.27
N VAL A 77 -4.63 -1.96 -17.47
CA VAL A 77 -4.00 -3.27 -17.68
C VAL A 77 -2.67 -3.02 -18.38
N ILE A 78 -1.58 -3.36 -17.71
CA ILE A 78 -0.23 -3.23 -18.23
C ILE A 78 0.31 -4.62 -18.54
N ASP A 79 0.98 -4.77 -19.67
CA ASP A 79 1.66 -6.03 -19.99
C ASP A 79 2.91 -6.21 -19.13
N ALA A 80 2.88 -7.21 -18.25
CA ALA A 80 3.93 -7.49 -17.27
C ALA A 80 4.72 -8.77 -17.61
N GLU A 81 4.56 -9.31 -18.81
CA GLU A 81 5.28 -10.47 -19.32
C GLU A 81 6.63 -10.04 -19.96
N PRO A 82 7.80 -10.33 -19.34
CA PRO A 82 9.10 -9.83 -19.83
C PRO A 82 9.45 -10.27 -21.24
N ASN A 83 8.92 -11.41 -21.70
CA ASN A 83 9.16 -11.91 -23.05
C ASN A 83 8.19 -11.31 -24.08
N SER A 84 7.18 -10.56 -23.66
CA SER A 84 6.24 -9.91 -24.57
C SER A 84 6.90 -8.76 -25.34
N LYS A 85 6.42 -8.51 -26.56
CA LYS A 85 6.79 -7.35 -27.38
C LYS A 85 6.29 -6.03 -26.81
N THR A 86 5.28 -6.08 -25.95
CA THR A 86 4.61 -4.93 -25.34
C THR A 86 4.88 -4.84 -23.84
N PHE A 87 5.90 -5.52 -23.33
CA PHE A 87 6.29 -5.45 -21.91
C PHE A 87 6.53 -4.00 -21.48
N GLY A 88 5.77 -3.53 -20.48
CA GLY A 88 5.77 -2.13 -20.06
C GLY A 88 4.62 -1.29 -20.61
N ASN A 89 3.90 -1.75 -21.64
CA ASN A 89 2.83 -0.96 -22.25
C ASN A 89 1.52 -1.07 -21.48
N VAL A 90 0.78 0.04 -21.41
CA VAL A 90 -0.67 -0.02 -21.15
C VAL A 90 -1.35 -0.64 -22.37
N ILE A 91 -2.01 -1.77 -22.20
CA ILE A 91 -2.62 -2.56 -23.29
C ILE A 91 -4.15 -2.51 -23.28
N TRP A 92 -4.75 -2.15 -22.14
CA TRP A 92 -6.20 -2.04 -21.98
C TRP A 92 -6.56 -1.15 -20.81
N THR A 93 -7.78 -0.60 -20.84
CA THR A 93 -8.39 0.12 -19.71
C THR A 93 -9.84 -0.28 -19.57
N ALA A 94 -10.25 -0.58 -18.33
CA ALA A 94 -11.63 -0.87 -17.96
C ALA A 94 -12.24 0.33 -17.24
N GLU A 95 -13.36 0.84 -17.76
CA GLU A 95 -14.09 1.97 -17.18
C GLU A 95 -14.93 1.56 -15.96
N LEU A 96 -15.39 2.57 -15.23
CA LEU A 96 -16.34 2.42 -14.15
C LEU A 96 -17.77 2.68 -14.60
N THR A 97 -18.73 2.12 -13.86
CA THR A 97 -20.14 2.50 -13.97
C THR A 97 -20.34 3.88 -13.35
N ASN A 98 -21.15 4.72 -14.00
CA ASN A 98 -21.55 6.04 -13.51
C ASN A 98 -22.92 5.93 -12.83
N VAL A 99 -22.93 5.94 -11.51
CA VAL A 99 -24.12 6.03 -10.66
C VAL A 99 -24.17 7.42 -10.04
N LEU A 100 -25.23 8.17 -10.31
CA LEU A 100 -25.37 9.55 -9.84
C LEU A 100 -25.61 9.59 -8.34
N GLY A 101 -25.07 10.60 -7.65
CA GLY A 101 -25.26 10.74 -6.20
C GLY A 101 -24.58 9.66 -5.37
N SER A 102 -23.65 8.91 -5.97
CA SER A 102 -22.82 7.93 -5.28
C SER A 102 -21.77 8.60 -4.39
N ASN A 103 -21.16 9.69 -4.89
CA ASN A 103 -20.05 10.37 -4.23
C ASN A 103 -20.55 11.37 -3.18
N ILE A 104 -19.77 11.50 -2.09
CA ILE A 104 -19.92 12.57 -1.10
C ILE A 104 -18.72 13.52 -1.22
N PRO A 105 -18.77 14.58 -2.03
CA PRO A 105 -17.69 15.56 -2.03
C PRO A 105 -17.72 16.37 -0.72
N PRO A 106 -16.56 16.62 -0.09
CA PRO A 106 -16.49 17.55 1.03
C PRO A 106 -16.82 18.96 0.54
N GLY A 107 -17.92 19.52 1.04
CA GLY A 107 -18.25 20.95 0.86
C GLY A 107 -19.23 21.33 -0.26
N GLY A 108 -19.88 20.43 -1.01
CA GLY A 108 -20.87 20.91 -2.01
C GLY A 108 -21.72 19.88 -2.76
N VAL A 109 -23.04 20.12 -2.71
CA VAL A 109 -24.16 19.61 -3.55
C VAL A 109 -24.19 18.11 -3.84
N LEU A 110 -24.96 17.39 -3.00
CA LEU A 110 -25.51 16.07 -3.30
C LEU A 110 -26.11 16.04 -4.73
N GLY A 111 -25.59 15.16 -5.60
CA GLY A 111 -26.30 14.73 -6.81
C GLY A 111 -25.73 15.14 -8.17
N VAL A 112 -24.49 15.65 -8.29
CA VAL A 112 -23.93 16.05 -9.60
C VAL A 112 -22.73 15.19 -10.06
N ILE A 113 -22.03 14.49 -9.15
CA ILE A 113 -20.85 13.67 -9.48
C ILE A 113 -21.22 12.19 -9.45
N GLY A 114 -20.85 11.47 -10.52
CA GLY A 114 -21.05 10.03 -10.67
C GLY A 114 -19.96 9.22 -10.00
N SER A 115 -20.25 7.95 -9.68
CA SER A 115 -19.30 7.01 -9.09
C SER A 115 -18.04 6.77 -9.93
N ASP A 116 -18.02 7.13 -11.20
CA ASP A 116 -16.92 6.92 -12.13
C ASP A 116 -15.81 7.97 -12.05
N SER A 117 -15.91 8.96 -11.17
CA SER A 117 -14.98 10.10 -11.11
C SER A 117 -14.69 10.51 -9.67
N HIS A 118 -13.57 11.20 -9.44
CA HIS A 118 -13.20 11.75 -8.12
C HIS A 118 -13.24 10.71 -6.99
N ASN A 119 -12.90 9.45 -7.29
CA ASN A 119 -12.77 8.43 -6.26
C ASN A 119 -11.50 8.62 -5.44
N ASP A 120 -10.47 9.16 -6.10
CA ASP A 120 -9.06 9.09 -5.74
C ASP A 120 -8.67 7.65 -5.40
N PRO A 121 -8.00 6.94 -6.32
CA PRO A 121 -7.68 5.54 -6.10
C PRO A 121 -6.81 5.42 -4.86
N HIS A 122 -7.15 4.46 -4.01
CA HIS A 122 -6.32 4.12 -2.85
C HIS A 122 -5.97 2.66 -2.95
N HIS A 123 -6.56 1.77 -2.15
CA HIS A 123 -6.22 0.36 -2.20
C HIS A 123 -7.24 -0.49 -2.99
N MET A 124 -6.78 -1.67 -3.37
CA MET A 124 -7.57 -2.72 -4.00
C MET A 124 -7.22 -4.06 -3.35
N LEU A 125 -7.87 -5.14 -3.76
CA LEU A 125 -7.38 -6.48 -3.44
C LEU A 125 -6.03 -6.71 -4.16
N SER A 126 -4.95 -6.27 -3.54
CA SER A 126 -3.60 -6.25 -4.14
C SER A 126 -2.81 -7.53 -3.88
N TYR A 127 -3.21 -8.28 -2.84
CA TYR A 127 -2.63 -9.58 -2.48
C TYR A 127 -3.50 -10.77 -2.84
N THR A 128 -4.77 -10.51 -3.16
CA THR A 128 -5.77 -11.54 -3.35
C THR A 128 -6.66 -11.23 -4.53
N SER A 129 -7.12 -12.26 -5.20
CA SER A 129 -8.18 -12.20 -6.18
C SER A 129 -8.71 -13.61 -6.27
N TYR A 130 -10.02 -13.76 -6.24
CA TYR A 130 -10.60 -15.07 -5.99
C TYR A 130 -11.52 -15.49 -7.12
N ILE A 131 -11.55 -16.80 -7.33
CA ILE A 131 -12.42 -17.45 -8.30
C ILE A 131 -13.68 -17.86 -7.56
N SER A 132 -14.82 -17.32 -7.97
CA SER A 132 -16.11 -17.60 -7.34
C SER A 132 -16.53 -19.06 -7.53
N GLY A 133 -17.05 -19.67 -6.47
CA GLY A 133 -17.75 -20.95 -6.51
C GLY A 133 -19.20 -20.87 -6.98
N GLY A 134 -19.73 -19.66 -7.14
CA GLY A 134 -21.09 -19.34 -7.55
C GLY A 134 -22.15 -19.34 -6.45
N GLY A 135 -21.82 -19.87 -5.27
CA GLY A 135 -22.70 -19.79 -4.10
C GLY A 135 -22.52 -18.51 -3.28
N ASP A 136 -21.68 -17.59 -3.74
CA ASP A 136 -21.56 -16.19 -3.29
C ASP A 136 -22.38 -15.21 -4.14
N GLY A 137 -23.22 -15.75 -5.03
CA GLY A 137 -24.09 -14.99 -5.94
C GLY A 137 -23.39 -14.50 -7.21
N LEU A 138 -22.08 -14.68 -7.34
CA LEU A 138 -21.32 -14.40 -8.56
C LEU A 138 -21.35 -15.59 -9.53
N ILE A 139 -20.73 -15.43 -10.70
CA ILE A 139 -20.70 -16.49 -11.71
C ILE A 139 -19.62 -17.51 -11.33
N ALA A 140 -20.01 -18.77 -11.16
CA ALA A 140 -19.06 -19.85 -10.84
C ALA A 140 -17.92 -19.94 -11.87
N GLY A 141 -16.68 -20.01 -11.39
CA GLY A 141 -15.47 -20.08 -12.21
C GLY A 141 -14.97 -18.73 -12.72
N HIS A 142 -15.72 -17.64 -12.50
CA HIS A 142 -15.25 -16.30 -12.81
C HIS A 142 -14.36 -15.75 -11.68
N LYS A 143 -13.41 -14.90 -12.05
CA LYS A 143 -12.43 -14.31 -11.15
C LYS A 143 -12.75 -12.85 -10.91
N TYR A 144 -12.65 -12.40 -9.66
CA TYR A 144 -13.01 -11.02 -9.28
C TYR A 144 -11.93 -10.32 -8.46
N THR A 145 -11.84 -9.00 -8.63
CA THR A 145 -11.11 -8.09 -7.74
C THR A 145 -11.97 -6.88 -7.36
N PHE A 146 -11.63 -6.24 -6.25
CA PHE A 146 -12.36 -5.11 -5.68
C PHE A 146 -11.41 -3.95 -5.43
N ALA A 147 -11.87 -2.73 -5.65
CA ALA A 147 -11.08 -1.51 -5.45
C ALA A 147 -11.91 -0.41 -4.79
N GLY A 148 -11.26 0.39 -3.94
CA GLY A 148 -11.89 1.46 -3.18
C GLY A 148 -11.51 2.85 -3.67
N GLY A 149 -12.48 3.76 -3.66
CA GLY A 149 -12.21 5.20 -3.69
C GLY A 149 -12.06 5.71 -2.27
N VAL A 150 -10.89 6.24 -1.90
CA VAL A 150 -10.71 6.78 -0.54
C VAL A 150 -11.61 7.99 -0.32
N ILE A 151 -11.76 8.86 -1.32
CA ILE A 151 -12.56 10.08 -1.13
C ILE A 151 -14.03 9.84 -1.38
N SER A 152 -14.35 9.14 -2.46
CA SER A 152 -15.74 8.87 -2.80
C SER A 152 -16.40 7.86 -1.86
N LYS A 153 -15.61 7.00 -1.21
CA LYS A 153 -16.04 5.83 -0.41
C LYS A 153 -16.66 4.69 -1.23
N ASN A 154 -16.66 4.83 -2.55
CA ASN A 154 -17.20 3.82 -3.42
C ASN A 154 -16.34 2.55 -3.39
N VAL A 155 -16.99 1.41 -3.55
CA VAL A 155 -16.33 0.12 -3.78
C VAL A 155 -16.76 -0.41 -5.13
N PHE A 156 -15.79 -0.75 -5.97
CA PHE A 156 -15.98 -1.28 -7.31
C PHE A 156 -15.63 -2.76 -7.35
N ARG A 157 -16.38 -3.51 -8.16
CA ARG A 157 -16.09 -4.92 -8.48
C ARG A 157 -15.74 -5.05 -9.95
N PHE A 158 -14.60 -5.70 -10.23
CA PHE A 158 -14.16 -6.04 -11.58
C PHE A 158 -14.20 -7.56 -11.78
N ASP A 159 -14.82 -8.00 -12.87
CA ASP A 159 -14.64 -9.36 -13.39
C ASP A 159 -13.33 -9.40 -14.19
N ILE A 160 -12.34 -10.09 -13.64
CA ILE A 160 -10.99 -10.24 -14.19
C ILE A 160 -10.73 -11.67 -14.68
N THR A 161 -11.78 -12.42 -15.00
CA THR A 161 -11.68 -13.79 -15.56
C THR A 161 -10.79 -13.82 -16.80
N SER A 162 -10.91 -12.79 -17.64
CA SER A 162 -9.95 -12.50 -18.69
C SER A 162 -9.29 -11.15 -18.43
N VAL A 163 -8.03 -11.17 -17.99
CA VAL A 163 -7.28 -9.97 -17.58
C VAL A 163 -7.01 -9.03 -18.75
N ARG A 164 -7.04 -9.57 -19.98
CA ARG A 164 -6.93 -8.82 -21.24
C ARG A 164 -8.28 -8.41 -21.82
N ASN A 165 -9.40 -8.72 -21.16
CA ASN A 165 -10.73 -8.33 -21.61
C ASN A 165 -11.66 -7.94 -20.45
N ILE A 166 -11.12 -7.19 -19.50
CA ILE A 166 -11.86 -6.71 -18.34
C ILE A 166 -12.93 -5.72 -18.83
N GLN A 167 -14.18 -6.01 -18.47
CA GLN A 167 -15.33 -5.16 -18.80
C GLN A 167 -15.49 -4.02 -17.79
N LYS A 168 -16.50 -3.18 -18.01
CA LYS A 168 -16.88 -2.11 -17.09
C LYS A 168 -17.16 -2.65 -15.68
N ALA A 169 -16.67 -1.96 -14.66
CA ALA A 169 -16.85 -2.35 -13.26
C ALA A 169 -18.28 -2.13 -12.76
N ASP A 170 -18.74 -2.99 -11.87
CA ASP A 170 -19.95 -2.77 -11.09
C ASP A 170 -19.66 -1.93 -9.84
N VAL A 171 -20.64 -1.12 -9.39
CA VAL A 171 -20.57 -0.44 -8.10
C VAL A 171 -21.14 -1.37 -7.03
N ALA A 172 -20.26 -1.95 -6.21
CA ALA A 172 -20.65 -2.83 -5.12
C ALA A 172 -21.21 -2.04 -3.94
N VAL A 173 -20.63 -0.87 -3.64
CA VAL A 173 -21.07 0.05 -2.57
C VAL A 173 -20.94 1.49 -3.07
N CYS A 174 -22.01 2.29 -2.93
CA CYS A 174 -21.91 3.73 -3.11
C CYS A 174 -21.44 4.39 -1.81
N GLY A 175 -20.70 5.49 -1.92
CA GLY A 175 -20.21 6.21 -0.75
C GLY A 175 -21.28 6.82 0.16
N THR A 176 -22.52 6.94 -0.31
CA THR A 176 -23.69 7.38 0.46
C THR A 176 -24.37 6.27 1.27
N GLN A 177 -23.88 5.02 1.18
CA GLN A 177 -24.48 3.86 1.83
C GLN A 177 -23.87 3.46 3.18
N PRO A 178 -22.54 3.58 3.42
CA PRO A 178 -22.02 3.51 4.79
C PRO A 178 -22.69 4.56 5.67
N VAL A 179 -22.82 4.30 6.98
CA VAL A 179 -23.46 5.24 7.93
C VAL A 179 -22.53 5.78 9.00
N ARG A 180 -21.42 5.08 9.29
CA ARG A 180 -20.48 5.47 10.36
C ARG A 180 -19.20 6.07 9.84
N SER A 181 -18.72 5.52 8.73
CA SER A 181 -17.31 5.63 8.40
C SER A 181 -17.07 6.03 6.94
N SER A 182 -15.81 6.33 6.65
CA SER A 182 -15.32 6.95 5.43
C SER A 182 -13.86 6.59 5.19
N LEU A 183 -13.37 6.92 3.98
CA LEU A 183 -12.00 6.67 3.56
C LEU A 183 -11.71 5.19 3.40
N THR A 184 -12.18 4.65 2.28
CA THR A 184 -11.94 3.24 1.92
C THR A 184 -10.46 3.01 1.78
N ASP A 185 -9.99 1.90 2.31
CA ASP A 185 -8.59 1.54 2.34
C ASP A 185 -8.43 0.05 2.00
N ASP A 186 -7.75 -0.76 2.81
CA ASP A 186 -7.39 -2.14 2.47
C ASP A 186 -8.58 -3.08 2.28
N PHE A 187 -8.38 -4.10 1.43
CA PHE A 187 -9.35 -5.14 1.13
C PHE A 187 -8.77 -6.54 1.40
N VAL A 188 -9.59 -7.46 1.88
CA VAL A 188 -9.27 -8.89 2.02
C VAL A 188 -10.44 -9.77 1.57
N VAL A 189 -10.12 -10.89 0.92
CA VAL A 189 -11.06 -11.99 0.71
C VAL A 189 -11.06 -12.87 1.96
N MET A 190 -12.21 -13.05 2.57
CA MET A 190 -12.32 -13.84 3.80
C MET A 190 -12.27 -15.34 3.53
N PRO A 191 -11.57 -16.11 4.37
CA PRO A 191 -11.52 -17.56 4.26
C PRO A 191 -12.89 -18.17 4.58
N SER A 192 -13.24 -19.25 3.88
CA SER A 192 -14.46 -20.01 4.14
C SER A 192 -14.24 -21.51 3.94
N GLN A 193 -15.19 -22.32 4.42
CA GLN A 193 -15.13 -23.78 4.23
C GLN A 193 -15.45 -24.27 2.81
N GLY A 194 -15.84 -23.38 1.90
CA GLY A 194 -16.18 -23.71 0.52
C GLY A 194 -15.55 -22.73 -0.48
N ALA A 195 -15.99 -22.79 -1.73
CA ALA A 195 -15.48 -21.94 -2.81
C ALA A 195 -16.08 -20.52 -2.83
N ASN A 196 -16.87 -20.16 -1.82
CA ASN A 196 -17.63 -18.91 -1.78
C ASN A 196 -17.11 -18.05 -0.64
N HIS A 197 -16.91 -16.75 -0.88
CA HIS A 197 -16.20 -15.89 0.04
C HIS A 197 -16.97 -14.61 0.34
N LYS A 198 -16.48 -13.84 1.33
CA LYS A 198 -16.88 -12.44 1.54
C LYS A 198 -15.72 -11.51 1.35
N ILE A 199 -16.05 -10.25 1.12
CA ILE A 199 -15.06 -9.18 1.06
C ILE A 199 -15.17 -8.38 2.35
N LEU A 200 -14.04 -8.27 3.05
CA LEU A 200 -13.87 -7.31 4.13
C LEU A 200 -12.93 -6.21 3.67
N TYR A 201 -13.19 -5.00 4.12
CA TYR A 201 -12.35 -3.84 3.84
C TYR A 201 -12.41 -2.81 4.97
N THR A 202 -11.46 -1.88 5.03
CA THR A 202 -11.43 -0.85 6.06
C THR A 202 -12.02 0.47 5.58
N TYR A 203 -12.72 1.15 6.48
CA TYR A 203 -12.97 2.58 6.40
C TYR A 203 -12.22 3.25 7.56
N MET A 204 -11.22 4.07 7.23
CA MET A 204 -10.23 4.54 8.21
C MET A 204 -10.80 5.45 9.30
N SER A 205 -11.95 6.08 9.08
CA SER A 205 -12.39 7.18 9.96
C SER A 205 -13.88 7.49 9.83
N ASN A 206 -14.43 8.27 10.77
CA ASN A 206 -15.75 8.86 10.62
C ASN A 206 -15.79 10.01 9.57
N TYR A 207 -16.98 10.54 9.28
CA TYR A 207 -17.20 11.55 8.24
C TYR A 207 -16.44 12.88 8.39
N VAL A 208 -15.83 13.15 9.53
CA VAL A 208 -15.05 14.37 9.80
C VAL A 208 -13.57 14.09 9.99
N TYR A 209 -13.09 12.94 9.49
CA TYR A 209 -11.71 12.50 9.66
C TYR A 209 -11.34 12.23 11.13
N GLY A 210 -12.35 12.01 11.98
CA GLY A 210 -12.23 11.69 13.40
C GLY A 210 -12.33 10.18 13.72
N PRO A 211 -12.43 9.81 15.01
CA PRO A 211 -12.36 8.43 15.46
C PRO A 211 -13.56 7.59 15.04
N GLY A 212 -13.43 6.27 15.07
CA GLY A 212 -14.54 5.34 14.84
C GLY A 212 -14.65 4.87 13.40
N GLY A 213 -13.50 4.57 12.78
CA GLY A 213 -13.50 3.79 11.55
C GLY A 213 -13.96 2.36 11.78
N THR A 214 -14.13 1.62 10.69
CA THR A 214 -14.75 0.29 10.71
C THR A 214 -13.97 -0.71 9.86
N VAL A 215 -14.12 -1.98 10.22
CA VAL A 215 -13.95 -3.09 9.28
C VAL A 215 -15.34 -3.35 8.71
N THR A 216 -15.50 -3.31 7.40
CA THR A 216 -16.79 -3.44 6.71
C THR A 216 -16.84 -4.71 5.89
N GLU A 217 -17.96 -5.42 5.99
CA GLU A 217 -18.23 -6.66 5.27
C GLU A 217 -19.35 -6.49 4.25
N ILE A 218 -19.18 -7.07 3.06
CA ILE A 218 -20.20 -7.17 2.01
C ILE A 218 -20.22 -8.57 1.39
N ASP A 219 -21.39 -8.97 0.87
CA ASP A 219 -21.46 -10.07 -0.09
C ASP A 219 -20.79 -9.66 -1.41
N PRO A 220 -20.04 -10.56 -2.07
CA PRO A 220 -19.33 -10.21 -3.31
C PRO A 220 -20.23 -9.88 -4.49
N ASP A 221 -21.42 -10.47 -4.56
CA ASP A 221 -22.40 -10.19 -5.62
C ASP A 221 -23.19 -8.90 -5.39
N ARG A 222 -23.04 -8.27 -4.22
CA ARG A 222 -23.74 -7.03 -3.87
C ARG A 222 -23.64 -6.02 -5.01
N THR A 223 -24.80 -5.48 -5.38
CA THR A 223 -24.93 -4.37 -6.32
C THR A 223 -25.55 -3.22 -5.56
N ALA A 224 -24.95 -2.03 -5.66
CA ALA A 224 -25.47 -0.86 -4.96
C ALA A 224 -26.91 -0.55 -5.42
N PRO A 225 -27.90 -0.50 -4.50
CA PRO A 225 -29.27 -0.15 -4.87
C PRO A 225 -29.36 1.28 -5.40
N THR A 226 -30.21 1.46 -6.42
CA THR A 226 -30.45 2.75 -7.06
C THR A 226 -31.95 3.05 -7.15
N LEU A 227 -32.30 4.31 -7.00
CA LEU A 227 -33.64 4.84 -7.26
C LEU A 227 -33.92 4.87 -8.77
N PRO A 228 -35.21 4.91 -9.18
CA PRO A 228 -35.58 5.13 -10.58
C PRO A 228 -34.85 6.34 -11.17
N GLY A 229 -34.08 6.11 -12.23
CA GLY A 229 -33.20 7.13 -12.84
C GLY A 229 -31.70 6.95 -12.58
N GLY A 230 -31.28 5.89 -11.89
CA GLY A 230 -29.85 5.56 -11.72
C GLY A 230 -29.12 6.40 -10.67
N ILE A 231 -29.88 6.94 -9.70
CA ILE A 231 -29.35 7.69 -8.56
C ILE A 231 -29.15 6.71 -7.41
N CYS A 232 -28.02 6.76 -6.74
CA CYS A 232 -27.75 5.86 -5.63
C CYS A 232 -28.73 6.07 -4.46
N GLU A 233 -29.23 4.97 -3.91
CA GLU A 233 -30.06 5.00 -2.70
C GLU A 233 -29.15 5.16 -1.47
N ALA A 234 -29.28 6.29 -0.79
CA ALA A 234 -28.48 6.67 0.37
C ALA A 234 -29.09 6.16 1.69
N ALA A 235 -28.22 5.89 2.67
CA ALA A 235 -28.61 5.42 4.00
C ALA A 235 -29.54 6.37 4.77
N VAL A 236 -30.36 5.81 5.68
CA VAL A 236 -31.21 6.56 6.62
C VAL A 236 -30.93 6.10 8.06
N PRO A 237 -30.62 7.00 9.02
CA PRO A 237 -30.42 8.44 8.83
C PRO A 237 -29.28 8.69 7.84
N SER A 238 -29.43 9.76 7.04
CA SER A 238 -28.37 10.16 6.12
C SER A 238 -27.09 10.44 6.90
N VAL A 239 -25.96 10.32 6.20
CA VAL A 239 -24.63 10.77 6.62
C VAL A 239 -24.70 11.89 7.65
N VAL A 240 -24.17 11.60 8.83
CA VAL A 240 -24.35 12.41 10.04
C VAL A 240 -23.76 13.81 9.84
N PRO A 241 -24.53 14.89 10.08
CA PRO A 241 -24.00 16.26 10.02
C PRO A 241 -22.80 16.47 10.94
N LEU A 242 -21.86 17.33 10.53
CA LEU A 242 -20.56 17.66 11.17
C LEU A 242 -20.58 17.77 12.72
N LEU A 243 -21.67 18.29 13.30
CA LEU A 243 -21.79 18.49 14.75
C LEU A 243 -22.17 17.21 15.52
N GLN A 244 -22.91 16.30 14.90
CA GLN A 244 -23.27 15.00 15.48
C GLN A 244 -22.13 13.97 15.33
N SER A 245 -21.27 14.11 14.31
CA SER A 245 -20.09 13.24 14.12
C SER A 245 -19.00 13.45 15.17
N ALA A 246 -18.89 14.64 15.76
CA ALA A 246 -17.98 14.89 16.90
C ALA A 246 -18.47 14.20 18.19
N GLU A 247 -19.80 14.16 18.40
CA GLU A 247 -20.43 13.44 19.53
C GLU A 247 -20.37 11.91 19.35
N GLN A 248 -20.47 11.42 18.10
CA GLN A 248 -20.36 9.99 17.75
C GLN A 248 -18.92 9.48 17.65
N GLY A 249 -17.98 10.30 17.20
CA GLY A 249 -16.57 9.94 17.07
C GLY A 249 -15.77 10.10 18.37
N GLY A 250 -16.14 11.02 19.25
CA GLY A 250 -15.41 11.21 20.51
C GLY A 250 -15.56 10.03 21.49
N LEU A 251 -14.89 10.15 22.64
CA LEU A 251 -14.94 9.18 23.76
C LEU A 251 -16.39 8.75 24.12
N ILE A 252 -17.36 9.65 23.93
CA ILE A 252 -18.79 9.44 24.24
C ILE A 252 -19.45 8.48 23.23
N GLY A 253 -19.25 8.63 21.93
CA GLY A 253 -19.85 7.74 20.93
C GLY A 253 -19.12 6.40 20.84
N CYS A 254 -17.80 6.41 21.05
CA CYS A 254 -16.95 5.23 21.17
C CYS A 254 -17.30 4.31 22.36
N LEU A 255 -17.71 4.87 23.51
CA LEU A 255 -17.99 4.12 24.75
C LEU A 255 -19.47 4.12 25.19
N GLY A 256 -20.34 4.84 24.48
CA GLY A 256 -21.77 5.00 24.81
C GLY A 256 -22.63 3.75 24.65
N GLY A 257 -22.03 2.57 24.46
CA GLY A 257 -22.74 1.30 24.27
C GLY A 257 -23.30 1.10 22.85
N LEU A 258 -22.74 1.78 21.85
CA LEU A 258 -23.16 1.75 20.45
C LEU A 258 -22.27 0.85 19.55
N ASP A 259 -21.54 -0.12 20.13
CA ASP A 259 -20.87 -1.19 19.37
C ASP A 259 -21.89 -2.19 18.82
N TYR A 260 -22.76 -1.66 17.96
CA TYR A 260 -23.74 -2.36 17.16
C TYR A 260 -23.07 -2.65 15.83
N VAL A 261 -23.07 -3.90 15.37
CA VAL A 261 -22.83 -4.17 13.96
C VAL A 261 -24.07 -3.69 13.23
N ASP A 262 -23.94 -2.65 12.41
CA ASP A 262 -25.05 -2.10 11.65
C ASP A 262 -25.16 -2.85 10.32
N ASP A 263 -26.25 -3.59 10.17
CA ASP A 263 -26.66 -4.27 8.94
C ASP A 263 -28.10 -3.93 8.55
N SER A 264 -28.60 -2.82 9.08
CA SER A 264 -30.01 -2.47 8.95
C SER A 264 -30.41 -2.27 7.48
N SER A 265 -31.60 -2.75 7.13
CA SER A 265 -32.18 -2.60 5.78
C SER A 265 -32.72 -1.19 5.50
N LEU A 266 -32.24 -0.18 6.25
CA LEU A 266 -32.60 1.21 6.03
C LEU A 266 -32.08 1.64 4.65
N LEU A 267 -32.82 2.51 3.96
CA LEU A 267 -32.68 2.80 2.52
C LEU A 267 -31.24 2.65 2.01
N GLY A 268 -30.94 1.65 1.19
CA GLY A 268 -29.61 1.45 0.59
C GLY A 268 -28.50 0.78 1.42
N HIS A 269 -28.67 0.58 2.74
CA HIS A 269 -27.67 0.00 3.64
C HIS A 269 -27.71 -1.53 3.74
N ALA A 270 -28.73 -2.17 3.18
CA ALA A 270 -28.86 -3.62 3.18
C ALA A 270 -27.61 -4.34 2.60
N GLY A 271 -27.16 -5.40 3.28
CA GLY A 271 -26.01 -6.21 2.88
C GLY A 271 -24.64 -5.58 3.14
N ILE A 272 -24.59 -4.46 3.89
CA ILE A 272 -23.36 -3.88 4.45
C ILE A 272 -23.34 -4.21 5.93
N THR A 273 -22.18 -4.57 6.47
CA THR A 273 -21.99 -4.85 7.89
C THR A 273 -20.77 -4.07 8.38
N GLU A 274 -21.00 -2.98 9.11
CA GLU A 274 -19.94 -2.14 9.68
C GLU A 274 -19.57 -2.62 11.10
N TYR A 275 -18.41 -3.28 11.25
CA TYR A 275 -17.82 -3.63 12.55
C TYR A 275 -17.03 -2.43 13.10
N SER A 276 -17.47 -1.89 14.22
CA SER A 276 -16.73 -0.85 14.96
C SER A 276 -15.33 -1.36 15.30
N ALA A 277 -14.30 -0.56 14.96
CA ALA A 277 -12.93 -0.84 15.40
C ALA A 277 -12.68 -0.39 16.85
N CYS A 278 -13.59 0.37 17.48
CA CYS A 278 -13.42 0.90 18.84
C CYS A 278 -13.66 -0.17 19.92
N VAL A 279 -12.87 -0.09 21.01
CA VAL A 279 -13.07 -0.90 22.22
C VAL A 279 -12.40 -0.28 23.44
N GLN A 280 -12.95 -0.52 24.63
CA GLN A 280 -12.24 -0.27 25.88
C GLN A 280 -11.31 -1.45 26.20
N ALA A 281 -10.04 -1.33 25.82
CA ALA A 281 -9.04 -2.37 26.00
C ALA A 281 -8.22 -2.23 27.30
N ASN A 282 -8.27 -1.05 27.94
CA ASN A 282 -7.38 -0.63 29.02
C ASN A 282 -5.90 -0.80 28.65
N GLN A 283 -5.56 -0.59 27.38
CA GLN A 283 -4.19 -0.69 26.88
C GLN A 283 -3.50 0.67 27.02
N PRO A 284 -2.33 0.75 27.68
CA PRO A 284 -1.62 2.01 27.81
C PRO A 284 -1.17 2.50 26.43
N ARG A 285 -1.30 3.80 26.17
CA ARG A 285 -0.83 4.41 24.91
C ARG A 285 0.67 4.25 24.70
N ASN A 286 1.44 4.29 25.79
CA ASN A 286 2.87 3.97 25.77
C ASN A 286 3.19 2.78 26.69
N PRO A 287 3.34 1.57 26.13
CA PRO A 287 3.78 0.39 26.88
C PRO A 287 5.29 0.44 27.15
N THR A 288 5.72 1.22 28.15
CA THR A 288 7.14 1.49 28.45
C THR A 288 8.03 0.26 28.70
N ARG A 289 7.45 -0.90 29.04
CA ARG A 289 8.20 -2.16 29.18
C ARG A 289 8.60 -2.80 27.85
N TYR A 290 8.03 -2.33 26.73
CA TYR A 290 8.26 -2.90 25.42
C TYR A 290 9.49 -2.32 24.72
N THR A 291 10.16 -1.34 25.31
CA THR A 291 11.39 -0.73 24.79
C THR A 291 12.40 -0.55 25.91
N SER A 292 13.68 -0.61 25.55
CA SER A 292 14.82 -0.33 26.43
C SER A 292 15.02 1.17 26.65
N TYR A 293 14.42 1.98 25.79
CA TYR A 293 14.54 3.44 25.75
C TYR A 293 13.16 4.11 25.76
N PRO A 294 12.32 3.87 26.78
CA PRO A 294 10.96 4.39 26.79
C PRO A 294 10.95 5.91 26.94
N ASP A 295 10.05 6.57 26.20
CA ASP A 295 9.68 7.94 26.51
C ASP A 295 8.77 8.00 27.75
N THR A 296 9.26 8.57 28.84
CA THR A 296 8.50 8.69 30.09
C THR A 296 7.84 10.05 30.27
N ARG A 297 7.82 10.92 29.24
CA ARG A 297 7.20 12.23 29.34
C ARG A 297 5.69 12.09 29.62
N ALA A 298 5.16 12.92 30.53
CA ALA A 298 3.79 12.76 31.05
C ALA A 298 2.71 12.82 29.96
N GLN A 299 2.93 13.58 28.89
CA GLN A 299 2.03 13.67 27.74
C GLN A 299 1.85 12.34 27.01
N ARG A 300 2.78 11.38 27.11
CA ARG A 300 2.64 10.06 26.46
C ARG A 300 1.59 9.18 27.12
N SER A 301 1.19 9.51 28.34
CA SER A 301 0.19 8.74 29.07
C SER A 301 -1.25 9.03 28.68
N TYR A 302 -1.52 10.05 27.83
CA TYR A 302 -2.87 10.40 27.39
C TYR A 302 -2.89 11.15 26.04
N ASN A 303 -4.02 11.08 25.34
CA ASN A 303 -4.24 11.74 24.06
C ASN A 303 -4.50 13.24 24.27
N GLN A 304 -3.78 14.08 23.52
CA GLN A 304 -3.90 15.54 23.56
C GLN A 304 -4.70 16.11 22.39
N GLY A 305 -5.08 15.25 21.43
CA GLY A 305 -5.91 15.61 20.29
C GLY A 305 -7.32 16.02 20.69
N VAL A 306 -7.89 16.95 19.92
CA VAL A 306 -9.21 17.56 20.20
C VAL A 306 -10.34 16.53 20.23
N PHE A 307 -10.23 15.43 19.47
CA PHE A 307 -11.24 14.37 19.42
C PHE A 307 -11.18 13.39 20.60
N TYR A 308 -10.05 13.30 21.29
CA TYR A 308 -9.76 12.26 22.28
C TYR A 308 -9.35 12.80 23.65
N TYR A 309 -9.44 14.11 23.85
CA TYR A 309 -8.86 14.86 24.97
C TYR A 309 -8.82 14.10 26.31
N GLY A 310 -7.61 13.70 26.72
CA GLY A 310 -7.36 12.99 27.98
C GLY A 310 -7.51 11.46 27.94
N ASN A 311 -7.80 10.87 26.77
CA ASN A 311 -7.91 9.42 26.59
C ASN A 311 -6.60 8.70 26.94
N LYS A 312 -6.65 7.66 27.75
CA LYS A 312 -5.48 6.86 28.16
C LYS A 312 -5.45 5.46 27.56
N ASP A 313 -6.51 5.07 26.85
CA ASP A 313 -6.70 3.73 26.31
C ASP A 313 -6.52 3.74 24.79
N ALA A 314 -5.48 3.06 24.31
CA ALA A 314 -5.21 2.93 22.87
C ALA A 314 -6.38 2.25 22.11
N GLY A 315 -7.21 1.46 22.80
CA GLY A 315 -8.37 0.80 22.20
C GLY A 315 -9.44 1.75 21.64
N ILE A 316 -9.49 3.00 22.10
CA ILE A 316 -10.57 3.94 21.77
C ILE A 316 -10.32 4.75 20.48
N GLU A 317 -9.09 4.76 19.95
CA GLU A 317 -8.76 5.60 18.79
C GLU A 317 -9.34 5.07 17.48
N ALA A 318 -9.16 3.78 17.18
CA ALA A 318 -9.92 3.03 16.18
C ALA A 318 -9.99 3.70 14.80
N LEU A 319 -8.82 3.81 14.16
CA LEU A 319 -8.63 4.40 12.85
C LEU A 319 -8.01 3.38 11.89
N PRO A 320 -8.76 2.34 11.51
CA PRO A 320 -8.21 1.16 10.88
C PRO A 320 -7.58 1.46 9.53
N HIS A 321 -6.30 1.12 9.39
CA HIS A 321 -5.53 1.29 8.18
C HIS A 321 -4.35 0.31 8.14
N GLY A 322 -4.19 -0.40 7.03
CA GLY A 322 -3.39 -1.62 7.02
C GLY A 322 -4.22 -2.80 7.51
N MET A 323 -4.47 -3.79 6.65
CA MET A 323 -5.20 -5.00 7.01
C MET A 323 -4.63 -6.26 6.34
N ALA A 324 -4.45 -7.33 7.11
CA ALA A 324 -3.99 -8.62 6.59
C ALA A 324 -4.58 -9.78 7.38
N LEU A 325 -4.54 -10.98 6.79
CA LEU A 325 -4.94 -12.22 7.45
C LEU A 325 -3.70 -13.06 7.81
N THR A 326 -3.78 -13.83 8.89
CA THR A 326 -2.75 -14.85 9.15
C THR A 326 -2.72 -15.89 8.04
N TYR A 327 -1.59 -16.58 7.87
CA TYR A 327 -1.42 -17.59 6.81
C TYR A 327 -2.51 -18.68 6.83
N ASP A 328 -3.08 -18.98 8.00
CA ASP A 328 -4.15 -19.94 8.20
C ASP A 328 -5.56 -19.31 8.16
N GLY A 329 -5.63 -17.98 8.12
CA GLY A 329 -6.88 -17.22 7.99
C GLY A 329 -7.73 -17.21 9.24
N LYS A 330 -7.19 -17.65 10.38
CA LYS A 330 -7.92 -17.65 11.65
C LYS A 330 -8.05 -16.26 12.24
N TYR A 331 -7.13 -15.37 11.89
CA TYR A 331 -7.09 -14.02 12.44
C TYR A 331 -6.99 -12.99 11.33
N LEU A 332 -7.87 -12.01 11.41
CA LEU A 332 -7.77 -10.75 10.69
C LEU A 332 -7.05 -9.76 11.60
N VAL A 333 -6.05 -9.08 11.08
CA VAL A 333 -5.24 -8.13 11.83
C VAL A 333 -5.21 -6.81 11.10
N GLN A 334 -5.30 -5.73 11.86
CA GLN A 334 -5.38 -4.38 11.33
C GLN A 334 -4.62 -3.40 12.22
N SER A 335 -3.84 -2.50 11.63
CA SER A 335 -3.17 -1.38 12.33
C SER A 335 -4.06 -0.14 12.35
N ASP A 336 -3.80 0.79 13.26
CA ASP A 336 -4.49 2.07 13.32
C ASP A 336 -3.59 3.22 12.84
N TYR A 337 -4.17 4.09 12.00
CA TYR A 337 -3.63 5.41 11.75
C TYR A 337 -3.57 6.24 13.03
N ALA A 338 -2.75 7.28 12.93
CA ALA A 338 -2.76 8.41 13.82
C ALA A 338 -4.11 9.15 13.71
N VAL A 339 -4.31 9.96 12.67
CA VAL A 339 -5.61 10.59 12.34
C VAL A 339 -5.79 10.49 10.85
N ALA A 340 -7.00 10.33 10.35
CA ALA A 340 -7.19 10.32 8.90
C ALA A 340 -6.71 11.61 8.20
N ALA A 341 -6.72 12.74 8.90
CA ALA A 341 -6.14 14.00 8.42
C ALA A 341 -4.60 13.98 8.33
N SER A 342 -3.90 13.02 8.94
CA SER A 342 -2.43 12.95 8.91
C SER A 342 -1.90 12.55 7.54
N ILE A 343 -2.73 11.87 6.75
CA ILE A 343 -2.47 11.61 5.33
C ILE A 343 -2.18 12.92 4.61
N GLY A 344 -2.97 13.96 4.90
CA GLY A 344 -2.76 15.30 4.35
C GLY A 344 -1.67 16.05 5.10
N ALA A 345 -1.64 15.96 6.43
CA ALA A 345 -0.69 16.68 7.29
C ALA A 345 0.78 16.32 6.99
N ALA A 346 1.08 15.05 6.69
CA ALA A 346 2.41 14.62 6.29
C ALA A 346 2.94 15.41 5.08
N ALA A 347 2.07 15.71 4.11
CA ALA A 347 2.40 16.52 2.93
C ALA A 347 2.58 18.03 3.24
N ILE A 348 2.24 18.47 4.45
CA ILE A 348 2.18 19.89 4.87
C ILE A 348 3.40 20.29 5.70
N ASN A 349 4.40 19.42 5.88
CA ASN A 349 5.38 19.53 6.98
C ASN A 349 6.03 20.94 7.17
N GLY A 350 6.42 21.61 6.08
CA GLY A 350 6.92 23.01 6.14
C GLY A 350 5.91 24.01 6.73
N ALA A 351 4.62 23.86 6.39
CA ALA A 351 3.52 24.69 6.89
C ALA A 351 3.02 24.22 8.27
N LEU A 352 3.12 22.93 8.62
CA LEU A 352 2.77 22.41 9.94
C LEU A 352 3.60 23.05 11.04
N ARG A 353 4.89 23.31 10.80
CA ARG A 353 5.70 24.10 11.74
C ARG A 353 5.08 25.48 12.01
N GLY A 354 4.60 26.16 10.97
CA GLY A 354 3.92 27.46 11.10
C GLY A 354 2.55 27.40 11.78
N LEU A 355 1.85 26.27 11.67
CA LEU A 355 0.52 26.03 12.27
C LEU A 355 0.60 25.49 13.71
N CYS A 356 1.61 24.69 14.02
CA CYS A 356 1.79 23.98 15.28
C CYS A 356 2.75 24.70 16.26
N ASN A 357 3.54 25.68 15.79
CA ASN A 357 4.42 26.49 16.63
C ASN A 357 3.84 27.89 16.97
N GLN A 358 2.54 28.14 16.78
CA GLN A 358 1.96 29.43 17.19
C GLN A 358 1.81 29.51 18.71
N GLU A 359 2.28 30.61 19.31
CA GLU A 359 1.97 30.92 20.71
C GLU A 359 0.45 30.94 20.93
N SER A 360 0.01 30.61 22.15
CA SER A 360 -1.41 30.63 22.52
C SER A 360 -2.09 31.92 22.05
N LEU A 361 -3.17 31.78 21.26
CA LEU A 361 -4.03 32.90 20.83
C LEU A 361 -4.61 33.69 22.03
N ILE A 362 -4.50 33.16 23.25
CA ILE A 362 -4.94 33.79 24.51
C ILE A 362 -3.75 33.93 25.45
N ALA A 363 -3.38 35.16 25.80
CA ALA A 363 -2.32 35.45 26.75
C ALA A 363 -2.63 34.86 28.13
N GLY A 364 -1.77 33.94 28.62
CA GLY A 364 -1.88 33.32 29.95
C GLY A 364 -2.61 31.97 30.00
N ALA A 365 -3.10 31.43 28.89
CA ALA A 365 -3.61 30.05 28.82
C ALA A 365 -2.47 29.04 28.58
N PRO A 366 -2.59 27.76 29.04
CA PRO A 366 -1.71 26.69 28.59
C PRO A 366 -1.76 26.63 27.06
N ALA A 367 -0.61 26.47 26.40
CA ALA A 367 -0.57 26.34 24.94
C ALA A 367 -1.39 25.13 24.51
N VAL A 368 -2.64 25.34 24.08
CA VAL A 368 -3.39 24.33 23.33
C VAL A 368 -2.95 24.49 21.88
N SER A 369 -1.73 24.00 21.59
CA SER A 369 -1.21 23.86 20.22
C SER A 369 -1.92 22.70 19.54
N ALA A 370 -3.23 22.83 19.37
CA ALA A 370 -4.01 21.99 18.51
C ALA A 370 -4.59 22.95 17.49
N GLY A 371 -3.99 23.02 16.30
CA GLY A 371 -4.64 23.66 15.15
C GLY A 371 -6.09 23.14 15.00
N PRO A 372 -6.93 23.77 14.16
CA PRO A 372 -8.39 23.60 14.17
C PRO A 372 -8.94 22.16 14.02
N LEU A 373 -8.09 21.16 13.79
CA LEU A 373 -8.42 19.73 13.66
C LEU A 373 -7.64 18.80 14.61
N GLY A 374 -6.93 19.32 15.61
CA GLY A 374 -6.15 18.49 16.54
C GLY A 374 -4.78 18.02 16.03
N ILE A 375 -4.44 18.26 14.76
CA ILE A 375 -3.24 17.79 14.06
C ILE A 375 -1.91 18.09 14.81
N CYS A 376 -1.88 19.17 15.61
CA CYS A 376 -0.67 19.64 16.29
C CYS A 376 -0.50 19.13 17.75
N GLY A 377 -1.55 18.61 18.37
CA GLY A 377 -1.45 17.97 19.69
C GLY A 377 -0.94 16.53 19.55
N SER A 378 -0.31 15.95 20.58
CA SER A 378 0.08 14.52 20.60
C SER A 378 -1.17 13.64 20.49
N SER A 379 -1.60 13.38 19.26
CA SER A 379 -2.95 12.94 19.02
C SER A 379 -3.07 11.42 18.95
N PHE A 380 -2.00 10.62 19.09
CA PHE A 380 -2.06 9.20 18.70
C PHE A 380 -1.39 8.20 19.63
N GLY A 381 -2.04 7.05 19.75
CA GLY A 381 -1.70 5.85 20.51
C GLY A 381 -1.90 4.68 19.57
N SER A 382 -1.03 4.61 18.57
CA SER A 382 -1.02 3.60 17.52
C SER A 382 -1.21 2.21 18.10
N SER A 383 -2.20 1.53 17.55
CA SER A 383 -2.60 0.23 18.03
C SER A 383 -2.75 -0.75 16.89
N VAL A 384 -2.60 -2.02 17.21
CA VAL A 384 -2.92 -3.13 16.32
C VAL A 384 -4.04 -3.93 16.94
N ARG A 385 -5.04 -4.25 16.12
CA ARG A 385 -6.25 -4.96 16.49
C ARG A 385 -6.27 -6.32 15.82
N VAL A 386 -6.73 -7.32 16.57
CA VAL A 386 -6.87 -8.69 16.08
C VAL A 386 -8.32 -9.10 16.24
N TYR A 387 -8.90 -9.60 15.16
CA TYR A 387 -10.22 -10.21 15.10
C TYR A 387 -10.08 -11.69 14.83
N LYS A 388 -10.97 -12.50 15.40
CA LYS A 388 -11.04 -13.92 15.04
C LYS A 388 -11.99 -14.07 13.86
N THR A 389 -11.57 -14.77 12.82
CA THR A 389 -12.46 -15.10 11.70
C THR A 389 -13.46 -16.18 12.13
N SER A 390 -14.58 -16.29 11.44
CA SER A 390 -15.57 -17.34 11.68
C SER A 390 -15.27 -18.64 10.96
N GLU A 391 -14.41 -18.58 9.92
CA GLU A 391 -14.18 -19.62 8.92
C GLU A 391 -15.45 -20.06 8.16
N SER A 392 -16.58 -19.40 8.37
CA SER A 392 -17.89 -19.76 7.81
C SER A 392 -18.45 -18.64 6.97
N TYR A 393 -18.99 -19.00 5.80
CA TYR A 393 -19.68 -18.07 4.92
C TYR A 393 -21.08 -18.56 4.59
N THR A 394 -22.05 -17.66 4.62
CA THR A 394 -23.41 -17.85 4.12
C THR A 394 -23.83 -16.63 3.32
N HIS A 395 -24.05 -16.79 2.02
CA HIS A 395 -24.54 -15.72 1.15
C HIS A 395 -25.84 -15.11 1.68
N GLY A 396 -25.90 -13.77 1.67
CA GLY A 396 -27.03 -12.99 2.17
C GLY A 396 -27.13 -12.92 3.70
N LYS A 397 -26.26 -13.62 4.43
CA LYS A 397 -26.17 -13.52 5.89
C LYS A 397 -25.20 -12.41 6.26
N THR A 398 -25.57 -11.57 7.19
CA THR A 398 -24.72 -10.51 7.75
C THR A 398 -24.01 -11.01 9.01
N GLN A 399 -22.90 -10.35 9.37
CA GLN A 399 -22.15 -10.61 10.59
C GLN A 399 -21.57 -12.04 10.67
N ASP A 400 -21.20 -12.62 9.53
CA ASP A 400 -20.80 -14.02 9.49
C ASP A 400 -19.31 -14.21 9.25
N SER A 401 -18.53 -13.19 8.87
CA SER A 401 -17.10 -13.33 8.58
C SER A 401 -16.22 -13.29 9.83
N LEU A 402 -16.64 -12.60 10.89
CA LEU A 402 -15.92 -12.48 12.15
C LEU A 402 -16.66 -13.22 13.28
N SER A 403 -15.91 -13.96 14.09
CA SER A 403 -16.45 -14.63 15.27
C SER A 403 -16.32 -13.76 16.52
N LYS A 404 -17.32 -13.84 17.39
CA LYS A 404 -17.28 -13.16 18.69
C LYS A 404 -16.18 -13.77 19.57
N SER A 405 -15.25 -12.95 20.02
CA SER A 405 -14.21 -13.29 20.98
C SER A 405 -14.70 -13.15 22.43
N ASN A 406 -15.56 -12.16 22.69
CA ASN A 406 -16.01 -11.71 24.01
C ASN A 406 -14.86 -11.42 25.01
N ILE A 407 -13.66 -11.08 24.51
CA ILE A 407 -12.52 -10.68 25.36
C ILE A 407 -12.78 -9.32 26.00
N PHE A 408 -13.35 -8.39 25.22
CA PHE A 408 -13.74 -7.07 25.70
C PHE A 408 -15.26 -6.95 25.75
N SER A 409 -15.79 -6.42 26.85
CA SER A 409 -17.24 -6.30 27.04
C SER A 409 -17.87 -5.19 26.20
N SER A 410 -17.10 -4.17 25.80
CA SER A 410 -17.57 -3.09 24.92
C SER A 410 -17.71 -3.59 23.48
N ASN A 411 -16.75 -4.37 22.98
CA ASN A 411 -16.77 -4.90 21.62
C ASN A 411 -16.58 -6.43 21.60
N PRO A 412 -17.60 -7.22 21.20
CA PRO A 412 -17.54 -8.67 21.27
C PRO A 412 -16.71 -9.31 20.15
N TYR A 413 -16.31 -8.58 19.11
CA TYR A 413 -15.59 -9.14 17.95
C TYR A 413 -14.07 -8.97 18.06
N ILE A 414 -13.60 -7.89 18.69
CA ILE A 414 -12.16 -7.65 18.87
C ILE A 414 -11.60 -8.64 19.89
N ARG A 415 -10.57 -9.37 19.48
CA ARG A 415 -9.88 -10.38 20.31
C ARG A 415 -8.68 -9.82 21.05
N SER A 416 -7.97 -8.88 20.44
CA SER A 416 -6.82 -8.22 21.07
C SER A 416 -6.67 -6.80 20.55
N VAL A 417 -6.15 -5.93 21.42
CA VAL A 417 -5.62 -4.61 21.07
C VAL A 417 -4.25 -4.52 21.71
N SER A 418 -3.27 -4.06 20.95
CA SER A 418 -1.90 -3.84 21.43
C SER A 418 -1.39 -2.48 20.97
N ALA A 419 -0.93 -1.67 21.92
CA ALA A 419 -0.25 -0.43 21.61
C ALA A 419 1.21 -0.68 21.20
N VAL A 420 1.74 0.22 20.37
CA VAL A 420 3.13 0.22 19.92
C VAL A 420 3.94 1.22 20.78
N PRO A 421 5.16 0.87 21.25
CA PRO A 421 5.91 1.73 22.17
C PRO A 421 6.42 3.02 21.51
N ASP A 422 6.46 4.10 22.29
CA ASP A 422 7.20 5.32 21.93
C ASP A 422 8.72 5.09 22.07
N GLY A 423 9.50 5.68 21.15
CA GLY A 423 10.95 5.68 21.22
C GLY A 423 11.52 6.88 21.97
N PRO A 424 12.85 6.97 22.10
CA PRO A 424 13.52 8.04 22.82
C PRO A 424 13.58 9.38 22.06
N ARG A 425 13.21 9.38 20.76
CA ARG A 425 13.32 10.57 19.91
C ARG A 425 12.39 11.67 20.39
N GLN A 426 12.88 12.90 20.34
CA GLN A 426 12.12 14.07 20.75
C GLN A 426 12.07 15.08 19.62
N GLU A 427 10.86 15.36 19.15
CA GLU A 427 10.65 16.19 17.98
C GLU A 427 9.98 17.50 18.33
N GLN A 428 10.27 18.53 17.52
CA GLN A 428 9.52 19.79 17.60
C GLN A 428 8.08 19.60 17.17
N VAL A 429 7.87 18.80 16.13
CA VAL A 429 6.55 18.35 15.67
C VAL A 429 6.33 16.96 16.24
N ILE A 430 5.44 16.82 17.23
CA ILE A 430 5.27 15.54 17.94
C ILE A 430 4.90 14.39 17.00
N PHE A 431 4.14 14.65 15.93
CA PHE A 431 3.75 13.67 14.92
C PHE A 431 4.94 13.00 14.18
N HIS A 432 6.14 13.55 14.31
CA HIS A 432 7.36 12.97 13.77
C HIS A 432 7.98 11.90 14.67
N GLU A 433 7.49 11.74 15.90
CA GLU A 433 7.98 10.70 16.80
C GLU A 433 7.48 9.31 16.39
N GLU A 434 8.13 8.26 16.88
CA GLU A 434 8.27 6.98 16.16
C GLU A 434 6.98 6.19 15.93
N ASN A 435 6.04 6.20 16.86
CA ASN A 435 4.83 5.41 16.76
C ASN A 435 3.64 6.23 16.26
N GLU A 436 3.81 7.49 15.85
CA GLU A 436 2.71 8.38 15.52
C GLU A 436 2.16 8.01 14.11
N GLY A 437 1.24 7.05 14.07
CA GLY A 437 0.46 6.63 12.90
C GLY A 437 1.00 5.44 12.13
N LEU A 438 0.50 4.24 12.47
CA LEU A 438 0.77 3.03 11.69
C LEU A 438 0.01 3.08 10.37
N MET A 439 0.74 2.76 9.31
CA MET A 439 0.29 2.88 7.94
C MET A 439 0.09 1.50 7.32
N ALA A 440 1.20 0.86 7.01
CA ALA A 440 1.22 -0.43 6.36
C ALA A 440 1.18 -1.55 7.40
N PHE A 441 0.56 -2.66 7.01
CA PHE A 441 0.52 -3.90 7.78
C PHE A 441 0.95 -5.09 6.93
N GLY A 442 1.73 -6.00 7.50
CA GLY A 442 2.16 -7.20 6.79
C GLY A 442 2.36 -8.39 7.73
N LEU A 443 1.99 -9.58 7.24
CA LEU A 443 2.11 -10.85 7.97
C LEU A 443 2.96 -11.82 7.15
N PRO A 444 3.69 -12.73 7.81
CA PRO A 444 4.32 -13.87 7.14
C PRO A 444 3.30 -14.73 6.37
N HIS A 445 3.75 -15.31 5.28
CA HIS A 445 2.99 -16.14 4.34
C HIS A 445 3.10 -17.63 4.64
N GLN A 446 4.14 -18.04 5.35
CA GLN A 446 4.36 -19.42 5.78
C GLN A 446 3.90 -19.61 7.22
N SER A 447 3.59 -20.86 7.58
CA SER A 447 3.28 -21.21 8.97
C SER A 447 4.53 -21.33 9.84
N HIS A 448 5.65 -21.71 9.22
CA HIS A 448 6.92 -21.99 9.88
C HIS A 448 8.05 -22.16 8.88
N HIS A 449 9.27 -22.21 9.41
CA HIS A 449 10.41 -22.85 8.76
C HIS A 449 11.06 -23.89 9.67
N CYS A 450 11.85 -24.78 9.08
CA CYS A 450 12.70 -25.71 9.83
C CYS A 450 14.11 -25.14 10.02
N VAL A 451 14.75 -25.44 11.14
CA VAL A 451 16.17 -25.10 11.34
C VAL A 451 17.01 -25.71 10.23
N ASN A 452 17.86 -24.87 9.59
CA ASN A 452 18.65 -25.20 8.40
C ASN A 452 17.85 -25.53 7.13
N GLN A 453 16.56 -25.19 7.07
CA GLN A 453 15.80 -25.21 5.82
C GLN A 453 16.54 -24.43 4.74
N LYS A 454 16.45 -24.88 3.49
CA LYS A 454 16.97 -24.13 2.35
C LYS A 454 16.41 -22.69 2.34
N GLY A 455 17.30 -21.70 2.30
CA GLY A 455 16.98 -20.27 2.43
C GLY A 455 17.16 -19.71 3.85
N TRP A 456 17.13 -20.61 4.85
CA TRP A 456 17.19 -20.32 6.29
C TRP A 456 18.49 -20.81 6.95
N VAL A 457 19.48 -21.26 6.18
CA VAL A 457 20.80 -21.63 6.73
C VAL A 457 21.56 -20.36 7.10
N ASN A 458 21.82 -20.19 8.40
CA ASN A 458 22.46 -18.99 8.96
C ASN A 458 23.96 -19.16 9.28
N LEU A 459 24.52 -20.39 9.18
CA LEU A 459 25.91 -20.70 9.52
C LEU A 459 26.34 -20.28 10.95
N GLY A 460 25.42 -20.39 11.91
CA GLY A 460 25.66 -20.02 13.31
C GLY A 460 25.68 -18.51 13.56
N ASP A 461 25.28 -17.70 12.58
CA ASP A 461 25.14 -16.26 12.69
C ASP A 461 23.66 -15.87 12.85
N PRO A 462 23.23 -15.43 14.05
CA PRO A 462 21.83 -15.04 14.29
C PRO A 462 21.37 -13.82 13.47
N SER A 463 22.30 -12.99 12.98
CA SER A 463 21.99 -11.82 12.14
C SER A 463 21.81 -12.15 10.66
N TYR A 464 22.04 -13.40 10.27
CA TYR A 464 21.98 -13.88 8.88
C TYR A 464 22.94 -13.20 7.90
N ASP A 465 23.89 -12.38 8.36
CA ASP A 465 24.89 -11.74 7.51
C ASP A 465 25.78 -12.78 6.82
N ARG A 466 26.17 -13.86 7.51
CA ARG A 466 26.91 -14.97 6.89
C ARG A 466 26.09 -15.75 5.86
N ALA A 467 24.76 -15.73 5.95
CA ALA A 467 23.88 -16.50 5.06
C ALA A 467 23.96 -16.03 3.60
N ILE A 468 24.33 -14.77 3.37
CA ILE A 468 24.41 -14.18 2.03
C ILE A 468 25.83 -14.20 1.43
N THR A 469 26.83 -14.63 2.20
CA THR A 469 28.20 -14.85 1.70
C THR A 469 28.24 -15.98 0.67
N PRO A 470 29.30 -16.11 -0.16
CA PRO A 470 29.41 -17.25 -1.08
C PRO A 470 29.29 -18.61 -0.38
N ALA A 471 29.84 -18.72 0.84
CA ALA A 471 29.70 -19.93 1.67
C ALA A 471 28.26 -20.13 2.15
N GLY A 472 27.58 -19.07 2.60
CA GLY A 472 26.17 -19.11 3.02
C GLY A 472 25.23 -19.46 1.87
N VAL A 473 25.42 -18.86 0.69
CA VAL A 473 24.65 -19.18 -0.52
C VAL A 473 24.90 -20.63 -0.95
N GLY A 474 26.15 -21.11 -0.88
CA GLY A 474 26.50 -22.51 -1.14
C GLY A 474 25.83 -23.46 -0.15
N ALA A 475 25.86 -23.15 1.15
CA ALA A 475 25.24 -23.96 2.20
C ALA A 475 23.72 -24.02 2.08
N ASN A 476 23.08 -22.89 1.78
CA ASN A 476 21.65 -22.83 1.48
C ASN A 476 21.31 -23.69 0.25
N SER A 477 22.11 -23.58 -0.82
CA SER A 477 21.90 -24.36 -2.05
C SER A 477 22.04 -25.87 -1.82
N GLY A 478 22.94 -26.28 -0.92
CA GLY A 478 23.18 -27.68 -0.57
C GLY A 478 22.28 -28.25 0.54
N SER A 479 21.42 -27.44 1.16
CA SER A 479 20.49 -27.96 2.18
C SER A 479 19.39 -28.80 1.54
N ASN A 480 19.21 -30.00 2.09
CA ASN A 480 18.12 -30.92 1.73
C ASN A 480 16.93 -30.81 2.70
N ILE A 481 16.97 -29.87 3.65
CA ILE A 481 15.89 -29.62 4.59
C ILE A 481 14.87 -28.70 3.91
N GLY A 482 13.64 -29.18 3.79
CA GLY A 482 12.50 -28.40 3.31
C GLY A 482 11.53 -28.11 4.44
N VAL A 483 10.48 -27.33 4.15
CA VAL A 483 9.45 -26.99 5.16
C VAL A 483 8.73 -28.23 5.71
N ALA A 484 8.60 -29.30 4.93
CA ALA A 484 8.00 -30.56 5.40
C ALA A 484 8.94 -31.42 6.27
N SER A 485 10.18 -30.98 6.54
CA SER A 485 11.16 -31.72 7.33
C SER A 485 11.02 -31.54 8.85
N CYS A 486 10.06 -30.75 9.29
CA CYS A 486 9.68 -30.57 10.69
C CYS A 486 8.17 -30.33 10.79
N THR A 487 7.64 -30.49 11.99
CA THR A 487 6.23 -30.31 12.33
C THR A 487 6.11 -29.61 13.68
N SER A 488 4.92 -29.07 13.97
CA SER A 488 4.67 -28.39 15.24
C SER A 488 5.00 -29.30 16.42
N GLY A 489 5.83 -28.81 17.35
CA GLY A 489 6.33 -29.56 18.50
C GLY A 489 7.76 -30.10 18.33
N ASP A 490 8.29 -30.18 17.12
CA ASP A 490 9.69 -30.53 16.91
C ASP A 490 10.63 -29.41 17.38
N SER A 491 11.79 -29.76 17.93
CA SER A 491 12.76 -28.76 18.41
C SER A 491 13.39 -27.92 17.29
N ASN A 492 13.22 -28.32 16.03
CA ASN A 492 13.68 -27.62 14.84
C ASN A 492 12.54 -26.89 14.11
N TYR A 493 11.33 -26.85 14.65
CA TYR A 493 10.18 -26.11 14.11
C TYR A 493 10.17 -24.67 14.62
N ILE A 494 10.15 -23.69 13.72
CA ILE A 494 10.12 -22.27 14.08
C ILE A 494 8.86 -21.61 13.49
N PRO A 495 7.86 -21.25 14.32
CA PRO A 495 6.59 -20.69 13.85
C PRO A 495 6.73 -19.27 13.31
N HIS A 496 5.86 -18.92 12.36
CA HIS A 496 5.75 -17.59 11.73
C HIS A 496 4.41 -16.92 12.09
N ASP A 497 4.16 -16.74 13.38
CA ASP A 497 2.92 -16.10 13.87
C ASP A 497 3.10 -14.58 14.10
N GLY A 498 4.22 -14.02 13.65
CA GLY A 498 4.57 -12.62 13.83
C GLY A 498 3.83 -11.67 12.89
N ALA A 499 4.03 -10.37 13.09
CA ALA A 499 3.42 -9.31 12.32
C ALA A 499 4.30 -8.06 12.25
N PHE A 500 4.20 -7.34 11.14
CA PHE A 500 4.89 -6.08 10.90
C PHE A 500 3.89 -4.95 10.76
N SER A 501 4.26 -3.77 11.26
CA SER A 501 3.53 -2.54 11.00
C SER A 501 4.49 -1.38 10.92
N ALA A 502 4.26 -0.42 10.04
CA ALA A 502 5.18 0.69 9.82
C ALA A 502 4.52 2.03 10.13
N ALA A 503 5.22 2.92 10.82
CA ALA A 503 4.79 4.29 11.00
C ALA A 503 5.31 5.17 9.86
N MET A 504 4.40 5.85 9.17
CA MET A 504 4.72 6.66 8.00
C MET A 504 5.61 7.85 8.35
N CYS A 505 5.11 8.74 9.23
CA CYS A 505 5.86 9.89 9.71
C CYS A 505 6.65 9.62 10.98
N GLY A 506 6.36 8.55 11.70
CA GLY A 506 7.26 8.03 12.71
C GLY A 506 8.50 7.34 12.13
N GLY A 507 8.51 7.00 10.84
CA GLY A 507 9.68 6.44 10.16
C GLY A 507 10.11 5.06 10.64
N THR A 508 9.28 4.38 11.43
CA THR A 508 9.68 3.18 12.18
C THR A 508 8.89 1.96 11.72
N LEU A 509 9.62 0.89 11.38
CA LEU A 509 9.07 -0.45 11.22
C LEU A 509 9.05 -1.14 12.59
N PHE A 510 7.88 -1.63 12.97
CA PHE A 510 7.62 -2.40 14.18
C PHE A 510 7.38 -3.87 13.86
N TYR A 511 7.72 -4.73 14.80
CA TYR A 511 7.49 -6.17 14.72
C TYR A 511 6.92 -6.72 16.03
N SER A 512 5.94 -7.61 15.90
CA SER A 512 5.48 -8.50 16.96
C SER A 512 5.80 -9.94 16.58
N PRO A 513 6.33 -10.79 17.49
CA PRO A 513 6.66 -12.18 17.17
C PRO A 513 5.46 -13.14 17.19
N ASP A 514 4.36 -12.76 17.84
CA ASP A 514 3.15 -13.57 17.95
C ASP A 514 1.92 -12.66 18.06
N ILE A 515 1.20 -12.53 16.95
CA ILE A 515 -0.04 -11.75 16.86
C ILE A 515 -1.25 -12.51 17.42
N THR A 516 -1.09 -13.81 17.70
CA THR A 516 -2.18 -14.69 18.14
C THR A 516 -2.41 -14.63 19.65
N ILE A 517 -1.63 -13.87 20.42
CA ILE A 517 -1.86 -13.66 21.85
C ILE A 517 -3.19 -12.92 22.06
N ALA A 518 -4.04 -13.38 22.97
CA ALA A 518 -5.33 -12.73 23.27
C ALA A 518 -5.14 -11.47 24.15
N GLY A 519 -6.07 -10.52 24.06
CA GLY A 519 -6.00 -9.25 24.80
C GLY A 519 -6.04 -9.39 26.33
N ASP A 520 -6.40 -10.56 26.86
CA ASP A 520 -6.39 -10.89 28.28
C ASP A 520 -5.19 -11.75 28.71
N GLN A 521 -4.39 -12.23 27.76
CA GLN A 521 -3.19 -13.03 28.00
C GLN A 521 -1.97 -12.14 28.22
N THR A 522 -1.06 -12.58 29.10
CA THR A 522 0.18 -11.85 29.41
C THR A 522 1.30 -12.30 28.47
N ASN A 523 1.99 -11.35 27.83
CA ASN A 523 3.13 -11.63 26.96
C ASN A 523 4.48 -11.68 27.71
N ALA A 524 5.55 -11.97 26.96
CA ALA A 524 6.92 -12.11 27.47
C ALA A 524 7.45 -10.86 28.22
N LEU A 525 6.91 -9.68 27.95
CA LEU A 525 7.30 -8.40 28.58
C LEU A 525 6.32 -7.97 29.69
N GLY A 526 5.38 -8.84 30.05
CA GLY A 526 4.44 -8.64 31.15
C GLY A 526 3.28 -7.71 30.84
N GLY A 527 3.08 -7.33 29.58
CA GLY A 527 1.89 -6.61 29.12
C GLY A 527 0.81 -7.56 28.61
N LYS A 528 -0.33 -7.02 28.18
CA LYS A 528 -1.50 -7.79 27.72
C LYS A 528 -1.61 -7.78 26.19
N GLY A 529 -1.95 -8.92 25.58
CA GLY A 529 -1.95 -9.08 24.12
C GLY A 529 -0.55 -9.15 23.52
N PRO A 530 -0.41 -9.12 22.19
CA PRO A 530 0.87 -9.04 21.49
C PRO A 530 1.73 -7.86 21.97
N TYR A 531 3.06 -8.04 21.97
CA TYR A 531 4.00 -6.93 22.23
C TYR A 531 4.69 -6.52 20.94
N TRP A 532 5.05 -5.24 20.84
CA TRP A 532 5.65 -4.65 19.64
C TRP A 532 7.03 -4.07 19.94
N ARG A 533 7.96 -4.25 19.00
CA ARG A 533 9.33 -3.75 19.08
C ARG A 533 9.65 -2.94 17.84
N ALA A 534 10.32 -1.80 18.00
CA ALA A 534 10.90 -1.08 16.87
C ALA A 534 12.11 -1.86 16.34
N VAL A 535 12.09 -2.22 15.07
CA VAL A 535 13.13 -3.06 14.46
C VAL A 535 13.97 -2.31 13.43
N TYR A 536 13.43 -1.24 12.85
CA TYR A 536 14.15 -0.39 11.92
C TYR A 536 13.54 1.01 11.92
N ASP A 537 14.36 2.02 12.20
CA ASP A 537 13.98 3.44 12.21
C ASP A 537 14.75 4.18 11.12
N VAL A 538 14.01 4.77 10.20
CA VAL A 538 14.52 5.50 9.04
C VAL A 538 14.63 6.99 9.35
N GLY A 539 14.02 7.46 10.42
CA GLY A 539 13.92 8.87 10.76
C GLY A 539 12.55 9.46 10.47
N PRO A 540 12.21 10.55 11.15
CA PRO A 540 10.88 11.12 11.10
C PRO A 540 10.48 11.61 9.73
N CYS A 541 9.19 11.57 9.44
CA CYS A 541 8.58 12.06 8.20
C CYS A 541 9.25 11.54 6.91
N THR A 542 9.98 10.43 6.98
CA THR A 542 10.59 9.81 5.80
C THR A 542 9.58 9.08 4.93
N GLY A 543 8.34 8.85 5.40
CA GLY A 543 7.24 8.30 4.61
C GLY A 543 7.36 6.81 4.38
N VAL A 544 7.59 6.04 5.45
CA VAL A 544 7.60 4.58 5.36
C VAL A 544 6.22 4.11 4.93
N SER A 545 6.15 3.46 3.77
CA SER A 545 4.88 3.24 3.08
C SER A 545 4.48 1.76 2.96
N TYR A 546 3.53 1.43 2.08
CA TYR A 546 2.91 0.11 1.92
C TYR A 546 3.94 -0.94 1.49
N PHE A 547 4.38 -1.76 2.43
CA PHE A 547 5.41 -2.78 2.24
C PHE A 547 4.81 -4.17 1.98
N ASN A 548 5.64 -5.04 1.41
CA ASN A 548 5.31 -6.45 1.17
C ASN A 548 6.40 -7.36 1.71
N LEU A 549 6.04 -8.58 2.07
CA LEU A 549 6.99 -9.67 2.33
C LEU A 549 7.11 -10.55 1.07
N THR A 550 8.27 -11.18 0.87
CA THR A 550 8.40 -12.24 -0.14
C THR A 550 7.65 -13.50 0.30
N ASP A 551 7.27 -14.35 -0.65
CA ASP A 551 6.43 -15.54 -0.37
C ASP A 551 7.11 -16.60 0.52
N ASP A 552 8.43 -16.48 0.71
CA ASP A 552 9.23 -17.32 1.59
C ASP A 552 9.59 -16.67 2.93
N ASP A 553 9.01 -15.49 3.22
CA ASP A 553 9.18 -14.72 4.46
C ASP A 553 10.63 -14.31 4.77
N ARG A 554 11.52 -14.31 3.78
CA ARG A 554 12.94 -13.97 4.01
C ARG A 554 13.21 -12.48 3.89
N TRP A 555 12.46 -11.78 3.03
CA TRP A 555 12.70 -10.39 2.70
C TRP A 555 11.42 -9.56 2.84
N LEU A 556 11.58 -8.33 3.30
CA LEU A 556 10.55 -7.29 3.31
C LEU A 556 10.97 -6.18 2.36
N ILE A 557 10.10 -5.79 1.43
CA ILE A 557 10.29 -4.71 0.47
C ILE A 557 9.66 -3.44 1.04
N LEU A 558 10.50 -2.51 1.50
CA LEU A 558 10.09 -1.33 2.26
C LEU A 558 10.25 -0.05 1.41
N PRO A 559 9.16 0.52 0.88
CA PRO A 559 9.22 1.81 0.20
C PRO A 559 9.36 2.96 1.21
N ILE A 560 10.22 3.92 0.88
CA ILE A 560 10.46 5.17 1.61
C ILE A 560 10.13 6.32 0.66
N SER A 561 8.96 6.93 0.85
CA SER A 561 8.46 8.00 -0.03
C SER A 561 9.29 9.27 0.04
N GLY A 562 10.07 9.47 1.11
CA GLY A 562 10.93 10.65 1.27
C GLY A 562 10.13 11.95 1.23
N ILE A 563 9.13 12.10 2.10
CA ILE A 563 8.12 13.17 2.01
C ILE A 563 8.76 14.57 2.08
N GLU A 564 9.92 14.70 2.73
CA GLU A 564 10.65 15.96 2.75
C GLU A 564 11.50 16.19 1.50
N SER A 565 11.70 17.46 1.18
CA SER A 565 12.49 17.93 0.06
C SER A 565 13.55 18.92 0.51
N PRO A 566 14.72 18.96 -0.15
CA PRO A 566 15.81 19.81 0.30
C PRO A 566 15.59 21.25 -0.16
N ALA A 567 15.98 22.21 0.69
CA ALA A 567 15.78 23.64 0.49
C ALA A 567 16.40 24.22 -0.81
N ASN A 568 17.38 23.52 -1.38
CA ASN A 568 18.02 23.94 -2.64
C ASN A 568 17.23 23.57 -3.90
N VAL A 569 16.24 22.67 -3.78
CA VAL A 569 15.33 22.28 -4.87
C VAL A 569 13.97 22.94 -4.65
N ASP A 570 13.40 22.75 -3.46
CA ASP A 570 12.18 23.42 -3.03
C ASP A 570 12.53 24.52 -2.02
N PRO A 571 12.36 25.82 -2.33
CA PRO A 571 12.60 26.90 -1.37
C PRO A 571 11.78 26.79 -0.08
N ASP A 572 10.65 26.07 -0.12
CA ASP A 572 9.82 25.72 1.04
C ASP A 572 10.16 24.35 1.64
N GLY A 573 11.16 23.67 1.06
CA GLY A 573 11.66 22.38 1.50
C GLY A 573 12.18 22.43 2.93
N ALA A 574 12.03 21.32 3.63
CA ALA A 574 12.35 21.22 5.04
C ALA A 574 13.86 21.31 5.31
N VAL A 575 14.22 22.06 6.36
CA VAL A 575 15.59 22.08 6.92
C VAL A 575 15.99 20.69 7.42
N GLU A 576 14.99 19.82 7.60
CA GLU A 576 15.11 18.48 8.15
C GLU A 576 15.51 17.40 7.13
N PHE A 577 15.63 17.73 5.83
CA PHE A 577 15.91 16.74 4.79
C PHE A 577 17.12 15.82 5.10
N ASP A 578 18.19 16.40 5.66
CA ASP A 578 19.43 15.73 6.07
C ASP A 578 19.67 15.85 7.58
N ARG A 579 18.62 15.77 8.38
CA ARG A 579 18.70 16.16 9.80
C ARG A 579 19.57 15.25 10.64
N ASP A 580 19.29 13.95 10.64
CA ASP A 580 20.02 12.99 11.48
C ASP A 580 21.22 12.40 10.77
N TYR A 581 21.06 12.16 9.47
CA TYR A 581 22.10 11.66 8.60
C TYR A 581 21.89 12.18 7.17
N PRO A 582 22.97 12.25 6.37
CA PRO A 582 22.85 12.64 4.98
C PRO A 582 21.85 11.76 4.23
N ARG A 583 20.98 12.39 3.46
CA ARG A 583 19.97 11.80 2.58
C ARG A 583 18.91 10.99 3.31
N GLU A 584 18.64 11.35 4.54
CA GLU A 584 17.60 10.73 5.37
C GLU A 584 16.26 10.62 4.63
N HIS A 585 15.83 11.70 3.97
CA HIS A 585 14.56 11.79 3.25
C HIS A 585 14.68 11.52 1.73
N SER A 586 15.80 10.96 1.27
CA SER A 586 15.89 10.56 -0.14
C SER A 586 14.96 9.39 -0.46
N ARG A 587 14.24 9.49 -1.58
CA ARG A 587 13.30 8.47 -2.04
C ARG A 587 14.04 7.17 -2.40
N ARG A 588 13.54 6.05 -1.88
CA ARG A 588 14.17 4.73 -2.04
C ARG A 588 13.21 3.58 -1.77
N VAL A 589 13.51 2.43 -2.35
CA VAL A 589 12.88 1.15 -1.97
C VAL A 589 13.96 0.25 -1.38
N LEU A 590 13.78 -0.23 -0.16
CA LEU A 590 14.74 -1.07 0.54
C LEU A 590 14.32 -2.54 0.49
N THR A 591 15.30 -3.44 0.41
CA THR A 591 15.09 -4.87 0.69
C THR A 591 15.70 -5.21 2.05
N VAL A 592 14.86 -5.64 2.98
CA VAL A 592 15.16 -5.85 4.39
C VAL A 592 15.15 -7.36 4.71
N ASP A 593 16.24 -7.87 5.26
CA ASP A 593 16.36 -9.25 5.78
C ASP A 593 15.63 -9.36 7.12
N ILE A 594 14.51 -10.07 7.13
CA ILE A 594 13.67 -10.23 8.33
C ILE A 594 13.85 -11.59 9.00
N ARG A 595 14.69 -12.46 8.44
CA ARG A 595 14.99 -13.78 9.02
C ARG A 595 15.49 -13.74 10.47
N PRO A 596 16.34 -12.76 10.90
CA PRO A 596 16.76 -12.66 12.30
C PRO A 596 15.59 -12.55 13.29
N LEU A 597 14.49 -11.90 12.88
CA LEU A 597 13.28 -11.73 13.67
C LEU A 597 12.44 -13.01 13.68
N LEU A 598 12.15 -13.58 12.51
CA LEU A 598 11.32 -14.79 12.39
C LEU A 598 12.00 -16.03 12.98
N ALA A 599 13.34 -16.09 12.97
CA ALA A 599 14.10 -17.17 13.61
C ALA A 599 13.91 -17.26 15.13
N LYS A 600 13.29 -16.24 15.76
CA LYS A 600 12.94 -16.25 17.19
C LYS A 600 11.63 -16.96 17.49
N GLY A 601 10.86 -17.34 16.48
CA GLY A 601 9.53 -17.93 16.65
C GLY A 601 8.62 -16.99 17.46
N HIS A 602 7.88 -17.55 18.42
CA HIS A 602 6.97 -16.77 19.29
C HIS A 602 7.66 -15.80 20.24
N ALA A 603 8.95 -15.99 20.53
CA ALA A 603 9.71 -15.13 21.45
C ALA A 603 8.97 -14.87 22.79
N ASP A 604 8.32 -15.90 23.32
CA ASP A 604 7.34 -15.90 24.41
C ASP A 604 7.95 -15.93 25.83
N THR A 605 9.28 -15.98 25.93
CA THR A 605 10.01 -15.92 27.19
C THR A 605 10.95 -14.72 27.23
N ALA A 606 11.33 -14.25 28.41
CA ALA A 606 12.32 -13.18 28.55
C ALA A 606 13.67 -13.49 27.87
N ALA A 607 14.04 -14.77 27.74
CA ALA A 607 15.27 -15.18 27.08
C ALA A 607 15.18 -15.15 25.55
N THR A 608 14.00 -15.47 25.01
CA THR A 608 13.72 -15.56 23.57
C THR A 608 13.14 -14.27 22.98
N ALA A 609 12.64 -13.36 23.83
CA ALA A 609 12.09 -12.06 23.46
C ALA A 609 13.01 -11.31 22.49
N ILE A 610 12.40 -10.72 21.46
CA ILE A 610 13.04 -9.83 20.49
C ILE A 610 13.82 -8.73 21.23
N ARG A 611 15.13 -8.66 20.98
CA ARG A 611 16.05 -7.69 21.59
C ARG A 611 16.25 -6.46 20.74
N CYS A 612 15.99 -6.55 19.43
CA CYS A 612 15.98 -5.40 18.56
C CYS A 612 15.04 -4.32 19.11
N ASP A 613 15.48 -3.08 19.00
CA ASP A 613 14.85 -1.92 19.62
C ASP A 613 15.26 -0.62 18.89
N PHE A 614 14.65 0.49 19.32
CA PHE A 614 15.05 1.83 18.92
C PHE A 614 16.56 2.07 19.07
N PRO A 615 17.18 2.92 18.24
CA PRO A 615 18.51 3.43 18.52
C PRO A 615 18.59 4.04 19.94
N PRO A 616 19.69 3.84 20.69
CA PRO A 616 19.87 4.45 22.00
C PRO A 616 19.70 5.98 21.96
N PRO A 617 19.20 6.61 23.04
CA PRO A 617 19.17 8.07 23.16
C PRO A 617 20.57 8.67 23.19
N ASP A 618 20.68 9.88 22.65
CA ASP A 618 21.88 10.72 22.77
C ASP A 618 21.47 12.16 23.09
N GLY A 619 21.50 12.50 24.38
CA GLY A 619 21.12 13.83 24.85
C GLY A 619 22.04 14.97 24.38
N THR A 620 23.15 14.67 23.67
CA THR A 620 23.98 15.70 23.02
C THR A 620 23.47 16.09 21.64
N ARG A 621 22.55 15.29 21.06
CA ARG A 621 21.91 15.55 19.78
C ARG A 621 20.52 16.14 19.99
N THR A 622 20.11 17.03 19.09
CA THR A 622 18.85 17.78 19.17
C THR A 622 17.62 16.88 19.33
N ALA A 623 17.56 15.76 18.61
CA ALA A 623 16.43 14.84 18.63
C ALA A 623 16.56 13.71 19.68
N ASN A 624 17.57 13.77 20.57
CA ASN A 624 17.81 12.76 21.62
C ASN A 624 17.92 11.31 21.09
N THR A 625 18.59 11.08 19.97
CA THR A 625 18.73 9.76 19.36
C THR A 625 20.10 9.56 18.70
N THR A 626 20.59 8.31 18.72
CA THR A 626 21.78 7.86 17.96
C THR A 626 21.44 7.39 16.54
N LEU A 627 20.21 7.60 16.06
CA LEU A 627 19.84 7.34 14.68
C LEU A 627 20.83 7.99 13.71
N GLY A 628 21.17 7.28 12.63
CA GLY A 628 21.98 7.80 11.54
C GLY A 628 23.48 7.90 11.83
N ILE A 629 23.94 7.62 13.06
CA ILE A 629 25.39 7.58 13.35
C ILE A 629 26.00 6.27 12.87
N ARG A 630 27.33 6.23 12.77
CA ARG A 630 28.04 5.02 12.33
C ARG A 630 27.73 3.82 13.23
N ALA A 631 27.31 2.73 12.60
CA ALA A 631 27.11 1.43 13.21
C ALA A 631 28.40 0.90 13.86
N THR A 632 28.25 0.26 15.01
CA THR A 632 29.37 -0.37 15.75
C THR A 632 29.41 -1.88 15.57
N ARG A 633 28.30 -2.48 15.11
CA ARG A 633 28.22 -3.90 14.77
C ARG A 633 29.19 -4.26 13.65
N ALA A 634 29.71 -5.49 13.71
CA ALA A 634 30.54 -6.04 12.65
C ALA A 634 29.67 -6.43 11.44
N ASP A 635 30.13 -6.08 10.23
CA ASP A 635 29.56 -6.62 9.00
C ASP A 635 30.10 -8.03 8.73
N LEU A 636 29.25 -9.04 8.87
CA LEU A 636 29.61 -10.45 8.60
C LEU A 636 29.24 -10.90 7.18
N SER A 637 28.74 -9.99 6.33
CA SER A 637 28.32 -10.27 4.95
C SER A 637 29.48 -10.42 3.96
N SER A 638 30.73 -10.37 4.44
CA SER A 638 31.93 -10.33 3.60
C SER A 638 31.93 -9.15 2.62
N GLY A 639 31.36 -8.01 3.04
CA GLY A 639 31.30 -6.78 2.25
C GLY A 639 30.15 -6.70 1.24
N ILE A 640 29.32 -7.74 1.10
CA ILE A 640 28.19 -7.75 0.15
C ILE A 640 27.16 -6.67 0.51
N SER A 641 26.81 -6.56 1.80
CA SER A 641 25.84 -5.59 2.32
C SER A 641 26.48 -4.47 3.12
N GLY A 642 27.81 -4.47 3.26
CA GLY A 642 28.55 -3.51 4.08
C GLY A 642 28.30 -2.05 3.71
N LYS A 643 27.93 -1.76 2.46
CA LYS A 643 27.56 -0.42 1.99
C LYS A 643 26.20 0.10 2.49
N PHE A 644 25.28 -0.79 2.85
CA PHE A 644 23.92 -0.42 3.28
C PHE A 644 23.75 -0.37 4.81
N ASN A 645 24.62 -1.06 5.54
CA ASN A 645 24.49 -1.25 7.00
C ASN A 645 25.50 -0.42 7.79
N VAL A 646 26.00 0.69 7.23
CA VAL A 646 27.00 1.54 7.86
C VAL A 646 26.45 2.46 8.94
N LEU A 647 25.14 2.71 8.94
CA LEU A 647 24.45 3.58 9.90
C LEU A 647 23.64 2.76 10.91
N ARG A 648 23.40 3.36 12.09
CA ARG A 648 22.43 2.89 13.08
C ARG A 648 21.03 3.28 12.66
N HIS A 649 20.16 2.27 12.62
CA HIS A 649 18.72 2.39 12.45
C HIS A 649 17.96 1.62 13.56
N ASN A 650 18.69 1.07 14.52
CA ASN A 650 18.20 0.32 15.68
C ASN A 650 19.33 0.23 16.71
N ASN A 651 19.09 -0.48 17.82
CA ASN A 651 20.08 -0.75 18.86
C ASN A 651 21.17 -1.77 18.49
N GLU A 652 21.25 -2.20 17.23
CA GLU A 652 22.26 -3.11 16.70
C GLU A 652 22.26 -4.54 17.29
N ALA A 653 21.16 -4.96 17.92
CA ALA A 653 21.02 -6.34 18.39
C ALA A 653 21.14 -7.38 17.26
N ASP A 654 21.54 -8.60 17.60
CA ASP A 654 21.75 -9.69 16.63
C ASP A 654 20.47 -10.12 15.90
N ASP A 655 19.30 -9.90 16.50
CA ASP A 655 18.00 -10.17 15.89
C ASP A 655 17.41 -8.95 15.15
N CYS A 656 18.16 -7.85 15.04
CA CYS A 656 17.74 -6.73 14.21
C CYS A 656 17.84 -7.07 12.72
N PRO A 657 16.87 -6.62 11.90
CA PRO A 657 16.90 -6.80 10.47
C PRO A 657 18.10 -6.11 9.81
N ARG A 658 18.41 -6.53 8.57
CA ARG A 658 19.57 -6.06 7.80
C ARG A 658 19.18 -5.60 6.41
N ILE A 659 19.72 -4.48 5.93
CA ILE A 659 19.45 -4.02 4.57
C ILE A 659 20.33 -4.80 3.58
N ARG A 660 19.72 -5.40 2.57
CA ARG A 660 20.40 -6.21 1.55
C ARG A 660 20.40 -5.58 0.17
N GLY A 661 19.41 -4.75 -0.10
CA GLY A 661 19.23 -4.09 -1.37
C GLY A 661 18.61 -2.72 -1.16
N ALA A 662 18.87 -1.83 -2.10
CA ALA A 662 18.16 -0.59 -2.27
C ALA A 662 17.89 -0.39 -3.77
N ILE A 663 16.89 0.42 -4.09
CA ILE A 663 16.71 1.06 -5.40
C ILE A 663 16.52 2.55 -5.11
N GLY A 664 17.20 3.39 -5.89
CA GLY A 664 17.21 4.84 -5.71
C GLY A 664 18.37 5.31 -4.85
N GLN A 665 18.23 6.49 -4.25
CA GLN A 665 19.35 7.24 -3.71
C GLN A 665 19.74 6.79 -2.29
N PHE A 666 20.20 5.54 -2.17
CA PHE A 666 20.95 4.99 -1.03
C PHE A 666 22.29 4.36 -1.49
N GLU A 667 22.53 4.32 -2.81
CA GLU A 667 23.57 3.48 -3.42
C GLU A 667 24.93 4.17 -3.61
N THR A 668 25.02 5.49 -3.44
CA THR A 668 26.22 6.26 -3.85
C THR A 668 27.27 6.55 -2.76
N GLY A 669 27.27 5.85 -1.61
CA GLY A 669 28.50 5.86 -0.77
C GLY A 669 28.40 5.36 0.67
N PRO A 670 29.46 4.70 1.21
CA PRO A 670 29.54 4.07 2.53
C PRO A 670 29.69 5.05 3.71
N THR A 671 29.49 6.35 3.49
CA THR A 671 29.64 7.41 4.50
C THR A 671 28.38 8.25 4.68
N GLY A 672 27.32 8.01 3.91
CA GLY A 672 26.21 8.97 3.74
C GLY A 672 26.60 10.17 2.87
N VAL A 673 27.88 10.41 2.57
CA VAL A 673 28.28 11.49 1.66
C VAL A 673 28.06 11.03 0.22
N GLY A 674 26.84 11.20 -0.26
CA GLY A 674 26.60 11.19 -1.70
C GLY A 674 27.19 12.45 -2.35
N ALA A 675 27.21 12.50 -3.67
CA ALA A 675 27.34 13.76 -4.40
C ALA A 675 26.25 14.76 -3.93
N ALA A 676 26.21 16.01 -4.41
CA ALA A 676 24.98 16.77 -4.28
C ALA A 676 23.80 15.92 -4.79
N THR A 677 22.59 16.07 -4.23
CA THR A 677 21.37 15.72 -4.96
C THR A 677 21.42 16.53 -6.24
N THR A 678 22.06 15.97 -7.27
CA THR A 678 21.88 16.48 -8.61
C THR A 678 20.44 16.14 -8.91
N GLU A 679 19.61 17.17 -9.04
CA GLU A 679 18.42 17.06 -9.87
C GLU A 679 18.77 16.29 -11.14
N SER A 680 17.77 15.62 -11.72
CA SER A 680 17.95 15.07 -13.05
C SER A 680 18.69 16.05 -13.96
N SER A 681 19.64 15.55 -14.73
CA SER A 681 20.27 16.35 -15.79
C SER A 681 19.30 16.73 -16.92
N ASN A 682 18.00 16.39 -16.82
CA ASN A 682 17.00 16.72 -17.81
C ASN A 682 15.74 17.38 -17.24
N SER A 683 15.70 18.71 -17.28
CA SER A 683 14.59 19.58 -16.83
C SER A 683 13.74 20.13 -17.99
N SER A 684 13.80 19.50 -19.18
CA SER A 684 13.27 20.10 -20.42
C SER A 684 11.80 19.79 -20.75
N GLN A 685 11.12 18.92 -20.00
CA GLN A 685 9.68 18.66 -20.16
C GLN A 685 8.86 19.29 -19.05
N LEU A 686 7.63 19.61 -19.42
CA LEU A 686 6.63 20.23 -18.58
C LEU A 686 5.88 19.11 -17.83
N GLY A 687 5.90 19.12 -16.50
CA GLY A 687 5.07 18.24 -15.67
C GLY A 687 3.65 18.79 -15.48
N VAL A 688 2.80 18.12 -14.71
CA VAL A 688 1.45 18.64 -14.41
C VAL A 688 1.52 19.71 -13.32
N GLY A 689 1.15 20.94 -13.66
CA GLY A 689 1.11 22.05 -12.71
C GLY A 689 0.26 21.75 -11.47
N TYR A 690 0.71 22.24 -10.31
CA TYR A 690 0.13 21.92 -9.01
C TYR A 690 -0.14 23.19 -8.21
N ILE A 691 -1.27 23.25 -7.49
CA ILE A 691 -1.59 24.40 -6.62
C ILE A 691 -1.30 24.07 -5.17
N ARG A 692 -0.31 24.76 -4.60
CA ARG A 692 0.06 24.70 -3.18
C ARG A 692 -0.83 25.62 -2.36
N LEU A 693 -2.14 25.34 -2.31
CA LEU A 693 -3.11 26.13 -1.54
C LEU A 693 -2.67 26.32 -0.07
N ALA A 694 -1.83 25.42 0.47
CA ALA A 694 -1.16 25.58 1.78
C ALA A 694 -0.38 26.84 1.97
N GLN A 695 0.52 27.03 1.02
CA GLN A 695 1.61 27.94 1.21
C GLN A 695 1.11 29.34 0.95
N THR A 696 -0.12 29.51 0.43
CA THR A 696 -0.80 30.80 0.25
C THR A 696 -0.57 31.77 1.40
N LEU A 697 -0.75 31.35 2.67
CA LEU A 697 -0.53 32.25 3.80
C LEU A 697 0.96 32.57 4.01
N GLN A 698 1.83 31.58 3.94
CA GLN A 698 3.28 31.73 4.14
C GLN A 698 3.93 32.53 3.00
N GLU A 699 3.54 32.26 1.77
CA GLU A 699 4.01 32.86 0.52
C GLU A 699 3.53 34.30 0.33
N VAL A 700 2.30 34.60 0.77
CA VAL A 700 1.82 35.98 0.86
C VAL A 700 2.58 36.75 1.95
N GLN A 701 2.92 36.10 3.06
CA GLN A 701 3.70 36.71 4.14
C GLN A 701 5.18 36.91 3.78
N SER A 702 5.79 36.00 3.03
CA SER A 702 7.17 36.10 2.53
C SER A 702 7.30 36.99 1.29
N GLY A 703 6.18 37.35 0.65
CA GLY A 703 6.14 38.20 -0.54
C GLY A 703 6.46 37.48 -1.85
N THR A 704 6.31 36.16 -1.89
CA THR A 704 6.64 35.28 -3.03
C THR A 704 5.42 34.50 -3.57
N PRO A 705 4.27 35.15 -3.89
CA PRO A 705 3.03 34.47 -4.27
C PRO A 705 3.11 33.62 -5.56
N GLY A 706 4.22 33.69 -6.31
CA GLY A 706 4.46 32.87 -7.50
C GLY A 706 4.68 31.37 -7.22
N ASN A 707 4.96 30.98 -5.97
CA ASN A 707 5.14 29.58 -5.56
C ASN A 707 3.83 28.88 -5.18
N ILE A 708 2.73 29.63 -5.04
CA ILE A 708 1.40 29.09 -4.71
C ILE A 708 0.86 28.21 -5.85
N SER A 709 1.24 28.51 -7.09
CA SER A 709 0.90 27.71 -8.26
C SER A 709 2.19 27.30 -8.93
N LEU A 710 2.63 26.08 -8.67
CA LEU A 710 3.73 25.50 -9.41
C LEU A 710 3.25 25.24 -10.84
N ASN A 711 3.86 25.93 -11.78
CA ASN A 711 3.55 25.70 -13.18
C ASN A 711 4.27 24.45 -13.69
N ALA A 712 3.86 24.01 -14.88
CA ALA A 712 4.38 22.83 -15.55
C ALA A 712 5.91 22.84 -15.72
N SER A 713 6.56 24.01 -15.79
CA SER A 713 8.03 24.14 -15.88
C SER A 713 8.75 24.06 -14.53
N GLN A 714 8.05 24.24 -13.41
CA GLN A 714 8.59 24.07 -12.06
C GLN A 714 8.52 22.60 -11.62
N VAL A 715 7.41 21.92 -11.91
CA VAL A 715 7.18 20.48 -11.59
C VAL A 715 7.66 19.54 -12.69
N GLY A 716 8.57 19.99 -13.56
CA GLY A 716 9.04 19.23 -14.71
C GLY A 716 9.32 17.76 -14.37
N GLY A 717 8.57 16.86 -15.00
CA GLY A 717 8.87 15.44 -15.03
C GLY A 717 10.09 15.18 -15.90
N GLU A 718 10.78 14.07 -15.66
CA GLU A 718 11.90 13.60 -16.49
C GLU A 718 11.47 13.43 -17.95
N PRO A 719 12.07 14.09 -18.95
CA PRO A 719 12.24 13.46 -20.25
C PRO A 719 13.55 12.69 -20.29
N SER A 720 13.52 11.58 -21.02
CA SER A 720 14.67 11.10 -21.80
C SER A 720 15.41 12.26 -22.47
N GLY A 721 16.72 12.39 -22.24
CA GLY A 721 17.55 13.13 -23.18
C GLY A 721 17.54 12.39 -24.52
N THR A 722 17.61 13.08 -25.65
CA THR A 722 17.79 12.47 -26.99
C THR A 722 19.22 11.89 -27.18
N GLY A 723 19.79 11.28 -26.14
CA GLY A 723 21.17 10.84 -26.09
C GLY A 723 21.44 9.81 -25.01
N GLY A 724 21.44 8.54 -25.39
CA GLY A 724 22.49 7.59 -25.02
C GLY A 724 22.45 6.88 -23.66
N ASP A 725 21.88 7.44 -22.60
CA ASP A 725 21.88 6.81 -21.27
C ASP A 725 20.46 6.49 -20.76
N PRO A 726 20.22 5.31 -20.14
CA PRO A 726 18.91 4.95 -19.60
C PRO A 726 18.44 5.98 -18.56
N GLY A 727 17.21 6.48 -18.69
CA GLY A 727 16.53 7.20 -17.61
C GLY A 727 16.57 6.33 -16.35
N SER A 728 17.15 6.83 -15.26
CA SER A 728 17.72 5.99 -14.21
C SER A 728 16.71 5.35 -13.25
N GLY A 729 15.40 5.51 -13.48
CA GLY A 729 14.39 5.31 -12.42
C GLY A 729 14.74 6.15 -11.20
N ASN A 730 15.10 7.41 -11.45
CA ASN A 730 15.46 8.35 -10.40
C ASN A 730 14.23 8.65 -9.55
N LEU A 731 14.18 8.04 -8.38
CA LEU A 731 13.08 8.25 -7.45
C LEU A 731 13.05 9.69 -6.91
N ASN A 732 14.13 10.46 -7.02
CA ASN A 732 14.19 11.87 -6.60
C ASN A 732 14.04 12.81 -7.81
N SER A 733 12.98 12.60 -8.61
CA SER A 733 12.60 13.52 -9.68
C SER A 733 12.19 14.88 -9.11
N PRO A 734 12.34 15.99 -9.87
CA PRO A 734 11.88 17.30 -9.43
C PRO A 734 10.40 17.28 -9.03
N GLN A 735 9.56 16.55 -9.78
CA GLN A 735 8.16 16.38 -9.45
C GLN A 735 7.95 15.71 -8.09
N ASN A 736 8.59 14.57 -7.80
CA ASN A 736 8.52 13.95 -6.48
C ASN A 736 8.99 14.88 -5.35
N LEU A 737 10.02 15.69 -5.61
CA LEU A 737 10.54 16.66 -4.65
C LEU A 737 9.53 17.80 -4.41
N TYR A 738 8.99 18.43 -5.45
CA TYR A 738 8.05 19.53 -5.30
C TYR A 738 6.66 19.13 -4.79
N THR A 739 6.24 17.89 -5.07
CA THR A 739 4.94 17.35 -4.65
C THR A 739 5.04 16.53 -3.37
N HIS A 740 6.22 16.41 -2.75
CA HIS A 740 6.41 15.60 -1.54
C HIS A 740 5.94 14.14 -1.71
N GLY A 741 5.97 13.64 -2.95
CA GLY A 741 5.59 12.27 -3.33
C GLY A 741 6.82 11.36 -3.49
N GLY A 742 6.58 10.09 -3.77
CA GLY A 742 7.64 9.09 -3.93
C GLY A 742 7.07 7.67 -3.93
N PRO A 743 7.93 6.63 -3.89
CA PRO A 743 7.48 5.25 -3.85
C PRO A 743 6.63 5.02 -2.60
N HIS A 744 5.36 4.69 -2.80
CA HIS A 744 4.38 4.52 -1.72
C HIS A 744 3.84 3.09 -1.69
N PHE A 745 3.45 2.57 -2.84
CA PHE A 745 2.83 1.25 -2.95
C PHE A 745 3.83 0.21 -3.48
N THR A 746 3.81 -1.02 -2.96
CA THR A 746 4.58 -2.15 -3.49
C THR A 746 3.70 -3.39 -3.68
N VAL A 747 4.07 -4.30 -4.58
CA VAL A 747 3.42 -5.62 -4.70
C VAL A 747 4.35 -6.72 -5.23
N ILE A 748 4.31 -7.87 -4.54
CA ILE A 748 4.69 -9.24 -4.91
C ILE A 748 4.32 -9.75 -6.33
N ASP A 749 5.24 -10.05 -7.28
CA ASP A 749 4.87 -10.94 -8.40
C ASP A 749 4.73 -12.40 -7.94
N ARG A 750 3.49 -12.78 -7.65
CA ARG A 750 3.09 -14.10 -7.15
C ARG A 750 2.65 -15.08 -8.23
N ILE A 751 2.46 -14.61 -9.46
CA ILE A 751 1.96 -15.46 -10.55
C ILE A 751 3.10 -16.00 -11.43
N GLY A 752 4.24 -15.31 -11.42
CA GLY A 752 5.36 -15.58 -12.31
C GLY A 752 5.07 -15.23 -13.77
N TYR A 753 6.01 -15.59 -14.65
CA TYR A 753 6.00 -15.21 -16.06
C TYR A 753 6.56 -16.31 -16.96
N GLN A 754 6.47 -16.18 -18.29
CA GLN A 754 7.02 -17.16 -19.21
C GLN A 754 8.53 -17.31 -19.01
N ALA A 755 9.04 -18.55 -19.02
CA ALA A 755 10.48 -18.79 -18.96
C ALA A 755 11.20 -18.14 -20.16
N THR A 756 12.32 -17.48 -19.90
CA THR A 756 13.22 -16.94 -20.94
C THR A 756 13.90 -18.08 -21.70
N PRO A 757 14.47 -17.82 -22.89
CA PRO A 757 15.27 -18.82 -23.61
C PRO A 757 16.47 -19.37 -22.82
N SER A 758 16.96 -18.62 -21.83
CA SER A 758 18.01 -19.04 -20.89
C SER A 758 17.49 -19.83 -19.69
N GLY A 759 16.19 -20.10 -19.61
CA GLY A 759 15.53 -20.84 -18.53
C GLY A 759 15.21 -20.02 -17.28
N GLY A 760 15.30 -18.69 -17.33
CA GLY A 760 14.96 -17.80 -16.21
C GLY A 760 13.46 -17.47 -16.18
N GLY A 761 12.85 -17.47 -14.99
CA GLY A 761 11.42 -17.24 -14.83
C GLY A 761 10.58 -18.51 -14.88
N GLY A 762 9.26 -18.34 -14.90
CA GLY A 762 8.29 -19.42 -14.86
C GLY A 762 7.10 -19.07 -13.98
N TYR A 763 5.97 -19.73 -14.22
CA TYR A 763 4.78 -19.57 -13.41
C TYR A 763 4.96 -20.19 -12.02
N LEU A 764 4.63 -19.46 -10.98
CA LEU A 764 4.73 -19.93 -9.61
C LEU A 764 3.52 -20.83 -9.26
N ASP A 765 3.81 -22.05 -8.82
CA ASP A 765 2.89 -22.97 -8.16
C ASP A 765 2.87 -22.62 -6.67
N LEU A 766 2.00 -21.69 -6.30
CA LEU A 766 1.74 -21.32 -4.91
C LEU A 766 0.84 -22.31 -4.15
N THR A 767 0.51 -23.46 -4.77
CA THR A 767 -0.37 -24.46 -4.15
C THR A 767 0.24 -25.00 -2.86
N PRO A 768 -0.54 -25.06 -1.76
CA PRO A 768 -0.02 -25.54 -0.50
C PRO A 768 0.43 -26.99 -0.53
N ILE A 769 1.54 -27.26 0.13
CA ILE A 769 1.93 -28.61 0.52
C ILE A 769 1.17 -28.94 1.80
N LYS A 770 0.34 -29.99 1.78
CA LYS A 770 -0.22 -30.58 3.00
C LYS A 770 0.91 -31.20 3.81
N THR A 771 1.21 -30.61 4.97
CA THR A 771 2.15 -31.19 5.94
C THR A 771 1.45 -32.20 6.85
N ALA A 772 2.19 -32.96 7.65
CA ALA A 772 1.61 -33.94 8.58
C ALA A 772 0.70 -33.30 9.66
N SER A 773 0.86 -32.00 9.93
CA SER A 773 -0.04 -31.21 10.78
C SER A 773 -1.28 -30.70 10.03
N GLY A 774 -1.45 -31.07 8.76
CA GLY A 774 -2.52 -30.60 7.90
C GLY A 774 -2.24 -29.22 7.28
N LEU A 775 -1.56 -28.30 7.97
CA LEU A 775 -1.35 -26.94 7.47
C LEU A 775 -0.75 -26.96 6.06
N GLY A 776 -1.46 -26.32 5.14
CA GLY A 776 -0.94 -26.03 3.82
C GLY A 776 0.11 -24.94 3.93
N VAL A 777 1.36 -25.23 3.55
CA VAL A 777 2.38 -24.18 3.34
C VAL A 777 2.45 -23.88 1.85
N PRO A 778 2.31 -22.62 1.40
CA PRO A 778 2.47 -22.28 -0.01
C PRO A 778 3.76 -22.88 -0.57
N ARG A 779 3.66 -23.51 -1.73
CA ARG A 779 4.85 -23.94 -2.46
C ARG A 779 5.42 -22.70 -3.17
N ASP A 780 6.71 -22.45 -3.10
CA ASP A 780 7.33 -21.32 -3.80
C ASP A 780 8.02 -21.79 -5.09
N ALA A 781 7.48 -22.83 -5.75
CA ALA A 781 8.13 -23.48 -6.89
C ALA A 781 7.51 -23.05 -8.20
N VAL A 782 8.31 -22.98 -9.27
CA VAL A 782 7.74 -22.83 -10.61
C VAL A 782 7.07 -24.16 -11.03
N VAL A 783 5.93 -24.11 -11.72
CA VAL A 783 5.24 -25.32 -12.24
C VAL A 783 6.22 -26.18 -13.04
N GLY A 784 6.45 -27.42 -12.57
CA GLY A 784 7.37 -28.36 -13.22
C GLY A 784 8.86 -28.15 -12.92
N GLN A 785 9.21 -27.31 -11.94
CA GLN A 785 10.58 -27.01 -11.54
C GLN A 785 10.76 -27.10 -10.01
N PRO A 786 12.00 -27.17 -9.49
CA PRO A 786 12.29 -27.04 -8.06
C PRO A 786 11.80 -25.70 -7.46
N PRO A 787 11.76 -25.56 -6.11
CA PRO A 787 11.52 -24.27 -5.44
C PRO A 787 12.29 -23.13 -6.10
N ALA A 788 11.63 -22.00 -6.32
CA ALA A 788 12.16 -20.91 -7.12
C ALA A 788 13.45 -20.38 -6.48
N SER A 789 14.58 -20.78 -7.02
CA SER A 789 15.87 -20.16 -6.74
C SER A 789 16.15 -19.12 -7.82
N GLY A 790 16.59 -17.91 -7.46
CA GLY A 790 16.93 -16.89 -8.45
C GLY A 790 16.35 -15.53 -8.11
N VAL A 791 15.75 -14.88 -9.09
CA VAL A 791 15.25 -13.51 -9.01
C VAL A 791 13.73 -13.51 -8.94
N GLU A 792 13.18 -12.84 -7.93
CA GLU A 792 11.75 -12.55 -7.78
C GLU A 792 11.48 -11.11 -8.23
N ARG A 793 10.28 -10.81 -8.73
CA ARG A 793 9.93 -9.47 -9.23
C ARG A 793 8.92 -8.82 -8.32
N TYR A 794 8.96 -7.49 -8.26
CA TYR A 794 7.93 -6.71 -7.59
C TYR A 794 7.68 -5.41 -8.34
N ALA A 795 6.48 -4.86 -8.19
CA ALA A 795 6.17 -3.53 -8.66
C ALA A 795 6.23 -2.53 -7.50
N PHE A 796 6.55 -1.27 -7.82
CA PHE A 796 6.34 -0.17 -6.90
C PHE A 796 5.81 1.06 -7.65
N ILE A 797 5.00 1.86 -6.96
CA ILE A 797 4.29 3.00 -7.56
C ILE A 797 4.71 4.28 -6.85
N GLN A 798 5.10 5.28 -7.64
CA GLN A 798 5.53 6.60 -7.19
C GLN A 798 4.34 7.57 -7.17
N TYR A 799 3.33 7.24 -6.37
CA TYR A 799 2.18 8.10 -6.17
C TYR A 799 1.71 8.02 -4.73
N PHE A 800 1.47 9.16 -4.12
CA PHE A 800 0.86 9.31 -2.82
C PHE A 800 -0.49 10.02 -2.99
N VAL A 801 -1.44 9.71 -2.12
CA VAL A 801 -2.84 10.16 -2.24
C VAL A 801 -2.99 11.69 -2.20
N GLU A 802 -3.84 12.21 -3.07
CA GLU A 802 -4.01 13.64 -3.28
C GLU A 802 -5.28 14.17 -2.56
N LEU A 803 -5.10 14.93 -1.48
CA LEU A 803 -6.21 15.39 -0.62
C LEU A 803 -6.63 16.86 -0.86
N ASN A 804 -6.52 17.36 -2.08
CA ASN A 804 -6.83 18.77 -2.44
C ASN A 804 -8.27 19.23 -2.15
N HIS A 805 -9.22 18.30 -1.99
CA HIS A 805 -10.61 18.59 -1.60
C HIS A 805 -10.78 18.88 -0.11
N VAL A 806 -9.78 18.58 0.71
CA VAL A 806 -9.74 19.05 2.10
C VAL A 806 -9.24 20.49 2.03
N PRO A 807 -10.06 21.52 2.35
CA PRO A 807 -9.70 22.94 2.20
C PRO A 807 -8.73 23.39 3.30
N LEU A 808 -7.75 22.54 3.61
CA LEU A 808 -6.70 22.80 4.54
C LEU A 808 -5.43 23.12 3.78
N PRO A 809 -4.58 23.97 4.37
CA PRO A 809 -3.30 24.25 3.79
C PRO A 809 -2.49 22.98 3.48
N GLY A 810 -2.32 22.56 2.21
CA GLY A 810 -1.19 21.73 1.71
C GLY A 810 -1.38 20.24 1.70
N THR A 811 -2.63 19.82 1.65
CA THR A 811 -3.08 18.42 1.63
C THR A 811 -2.77 17.73 0.29
N GLY A 812 -1.56 17.91 -0.22
CA GLY A 812 -1.20 17.68 -1.60
C GLY A 812 0.11 16.95 -1.75
N SER A 813 0.10 15.64 -1.53
CA SER A 813 1.18 14.79 -2.01
C SER A 813 0.66 14.01 -3.20
N ASP A 814 1.48 13.93 -4.25
CA ASP A 814 1.11 13.37 -5.55
C ASP A 814 2.25 12.45 -5.97
N GLY A 815 3.38 13.01 -6.37
CA GLY A 815 4.51 12.25 -6.92
C GLY A 815 4.57 12.36 -8.43
N ASP A 816 5.51 11.63 -9.02
CA ASP A 816 5.74 11.58 -10.48
C ASP A 816 4.87 10.53 -11.18
N ARG A 817 3.92 9.91 -10.46
CA ARG A 817 2.86 9.03 -10.98
C ARG A 817 3.41 7.88 -11.84
N THR A 818 4.66 7.47 -11.61
CA THR A 818 5.28 6.38 -12.35
C THR A 818 5.07 5.03 -11.68
N ILE A 819 5.07 3.98 -12.49
CA ILE A 819 5.05 2.58 -12.06
C ILE A 819 6.33 1.91 -12.51
N CYS A 820 7.05 1.30 -11.58
CA CYS A 820 8.31 0.64 -11.85
C CYS A 820 8.23 -0.84 -11.52
N LEU A 821 9.01 -1.65 -12.25
CA LEU A 821 9.29 -3.03 -11.87
C LEU A 821 10.72 -3.16 -11.34
N ALA A 822 10.88 -4.03 -10.37
CA ALA A 822 12.15 -4.34 -9.74
C ALA A 822 12.33 -5.84 -9.59
N LYS A 823 13.57 -6.23 -9.30
CA LYS A 823 14.05 -7.59 -9.17
C LYS A 823 14.77 -7.74 -7.83
N VAL A 824 14.51 -8.82 -7.10
CA VAL A 824 15.22 -9.19 -5.86
C VAL A 824 15.86 -10.57 -6.02
N ASP A 825 17.18 -10.67 -5.78
CA ASP A 825 17.87 -11.96 -5.72
C ASP A 825 17.48 -12.68 -4.42
N ARG A 826 16.68 -13.74 -4.54
CA ARG A 826 16.18 -14.50 -3.40
C ARG A 826 17.32 -15.12 -2.56
N ARG A 827 18.55 -15.22 -3.05
CA ARG A 827 19.68 -15.79 -2.29
C ARG A 827 20.31 -14.76 -1.36
N THR A 828 20.39 -13.50 -1.80
CA THR A 828 21.17 -12.45 -1.13
C THR A 828 20.33 -11.28 -0.65
N GLY A 829 19.11 -11.11 -1.15
CA GLY A 829 18.25 -9.94 -0.94
C GLY A 829 18.71 -8.71 -1.73
N ALA A 830 19.67 -8.85 -2.65
CA ALA A 830 20.09 -7.74 -3.50
C ALA A 830 18.98 -7.38 -4.48
N SER A 831 18.62 -6.09 -4.54
CA SER A 831 17.58 -5.57 -5.43
C SER A 831 18.15 -4.72 -6.56
N VAL A 832 17.48 -4.73 -7.71
CA VAL A 832 17.78 -3.84 -8.85
C VAL A 832 16.48 -3.43 -9.55
N LEU A 833 16.47 -2.24 -10.13
CA LEU A 833 15.40 -1.79 -11.02
C LEU A 833 15.41 -2.62 -12.32
N ASP A 834 14.23 -3.02 -12.80
CA ASP A 834 14.08 -3.66 -14.11
C ASP A 834 13.97 -2.60 -15.20
N THR A 835 15.12 -2.14 -15.70
CA THR A 835 15.19 -1.12 -16.76
C THR A 835 14.65 -1.56 -18.12
N SER A 836 14.27 -2.83 -18.27
CA SER A 836 13.60 -3.32 -19.48
C SER A 836 12.08 -3.13 -19.46
N PHE A 837 11.51 -2.78 -18.32
CA PHE A 837 10.11 -2.35 -18.21
C PHE A 837 10.04 -0.87 -18.53
N THR A 838 9.62 -0.54 -19.75
CA THR A 838 9.72 0.82 -20.30
C THR A 838 8.37 1.38 -20.72
N ASP A 839 8.18 2.68 -20.51
CA ASP A 839 7.05 3.43 -21.03
C ASP A 839 6.97 3.35 -22.57
N GLU A 840 5.79 3.07 -23.11
CA GLU A 840 5.60 2.86 -24.55
C GLU A 840 5.64 4.14 -25.39
N LEU A 841 5.46 5.30 -24.77
CA LEU A 841 5.48 6.61 -25.43
C LEU A 841 6.85 7.27 -25.32
N LEU A 842 7.52 7.09 -24.18
CA LEU A 842 8.79 7.73 -23.85
C LEU A 842 10.00 6.83 -24.12
N GLY A 843 9.83 5.51 -24.09
CA GLY A 843 10.92 4.53 -24.24
C GLY A 843 11.88 4.49 -23.05
N THR A 844 11.50 5.06 -21.90
CA THR A 844 12.29 5.15 -20.67
C THR A 844 11.90 4.07 -19.67
N PRO A 845 12.80 3.62 -18.77
CA PRO A 845 12.45 2.76 -17.65
C PRO A 845 11.33 3.34 -16.78
N CYS A 846 10.50 2.45 -16.24
CA CYS A 846 9.23 2.78 -15.57
C CYS A 846 8.19 3.35 -16.54
N LEU A 847 6.91 3.13 -16.20
CA LEU A 847 5.76 3.56 -16.97
C LEU A 847 5.20 4.85 -16.36
N ASP A 848 5.08 5.90 -17.17
CA ASP A 848 4.69 7.24 -16.74
C ASP A 848 3.21 7.51 -17.10
N PHE A 849 2.41 7.90 -16.10
CA PHE A 849 0.97 8.13 -16.25
C PHE A 849 0.59 9.60 -16.44
N ASP A 850 1.53 10.54 -16.36
CA ASP A 850 1.25 11.97 -16.34
C ASP A 850 2.18 12.84 -17.20
N SER A 851 3.05 12.23 -17.99
CA SER A 851 3.81 12.95 -19.01
C SER A 851 2.89 13.71 -19.98
N ALA A 852 3.43 14.78 -20.59
CA ALA A 852 2.72 15.53 -21.63
C ALA A 852 2.27 14.65 -22.83
N ALA A 853 2.92 13.50 -23.04
CA ALA A 853 2.49 12.53 -24.05
C ALA A 853 1.12 11.90 -23.69
N ARG A 854 0.81 11.74 -22.39
CA ARG A 854 -0.44 11.16 -21.88
C ARG A 854 -1.65 12.09 -22.01
N ASP A 855 -1.45 13.42 -22.03
CA ASP A 855 -2.54 14.41 -22.16
C ASP A 855 -3.38 14.23 -23.43
N SER A 856 -2.72 13.85 -24.52
CA SER A 856 -3.36 13.60 -25.82
C SER A 856 -3.34 12.13 -26.22
N TRP A 857 -3.00 11.23 -25.29
CA TRP A 857 -2.92 9.82 -25.55
C TRP A 857 -4.30 9.18 -25.64
N LEU A 858 -4.53 8.46 -26.75
CA LEU A 858 -5.71 7.62 -26.88
C LEU A 858 -5.48 6.34 -26.08
N TRP A 859 -5.86 6.36 -24.81
CA TRP A 859 -5.76 5.18 -23.95
C TRP A 859 -6.47 3.99 -24.60
N PRO A 860 -5.83 2.80 -24.64
CA PRO A 860 -6.44 1.62 -25.23
C PRO A 860 -7.64 1.14 -24.42
N GLY A 861 -8.55 0.40 -25.04
CA GLY A 861 -9.78 -0.05 -24.39
C GLY A 861 -10.85 1.03 -24.34
N ALA A 862 -11.59 1.10 -23.24
CA ALA A 862 -12.78 1.93 -23.15
C ALA A 862 -12.49 3.41 -22.78
N ARG A 863 -11.36 3.70 -22.10
CA ARG A 863 -11.06 5.04 -21.57
C ARG A 863 -11.02 6.14 -22.63
N GLY A 864 -10.34 5.92 -23.76
CA GLY A 864 -10.19 6.93 -24.81
C GLY A 864 -9.32 8.14 -24.42
N LEU A 865 -9.52 9.28 -25.08
CA LEU A 865 -8.73 10.52 -24.87
C LEU A 865 -9.21 11.29 -23.62
N LYS A 866 -8.72 10.91 -22.44
CA LYS A 866 -9.09 11.52 -21.14
C LYS A 866 -7.90 12.05 -20.33
N GLY A 867 -6.74 12.20 -20.97
CA GLY A 867 -5.54 12.80 -20.40
C GLY A 867 -4.80 11.93 -19.38
N ALA A 868 -3.88 12.55 -18.65
CA ALA A 868 -3.07 11.97 -17.58
C ALA A 868 -3.90 11.25 -16.49
N ALA A 869 -3.21 10.50 -15.65
CA ALA A 869 -3.81 9.59 -14.68
C ALA A 869 -2.95 9.41 -13.40
N LYS A 870 -3.57 8.95 -12.31
CA LYS A 870 -2.95 8.76 -10.98
C LYS A 870 -2.98 7.29 -10.56
N PRO A 871 -1.92 6.50 -10.70
CA PRO A 871 -1.92 5.09 -10.30
C PRO A 871 -1.66 4.95 -8.80
N HIS A 872 -2.39 4.12 -8.04
CA HIS A 872 -2.17 4.01 -6.58
C HIS A 872 -1.90 2.58 -6.09
N ALA A 873 -2.71 1.60 -6.49
CA ALA A 873 -2.55 0.21 -6.09
C ALA A 873 -2.54 -0.71 -7.30
N ALA A 874 -1.91 -1.89 -7.14
CA ALA A 874 -1.79 -2.84 -8.23
C ALA A 874 -1.74 -4.30 -7.78
N ILE A 875 -2.03 -5.21 -8.72
CA ILE A 875 -1.90 -6.66 -8.56
C ILE A 875 -1.36 -7.30 -9.84
N PHE A 876 -0.42 -8.25 -9.70
CA PHE A 876 0.03 -9.08 -10.81
C PHE A 876 -0.99 -10.17 -11.14
N GLU A 877 -1.35 -10.29 -12.41
CA GLU A 877 -2.44 -11.15 -12.83
C GLU A 877 -2.27 -11.85 -14.19
N ARG A 878 -2.94 -13.00 -14.33
CA ARG A 878 -3.10 -13.73 -15.60
C ARG A 878 -4.37 -14.57 -15.58
N ASP A 879 -4.89 -14.89 -16.76
CA ASP A 879 -6.06 -15.76 -16.90
C ASP A 879 -5.85 -17.10 -16.17
N GLY A 880 -6.81 -17.43 -15.30
CA GLY A 880 -6.81 -18.66 -14.51
C GLY A 880 -5.83 -18.71 -13.34
N ALA A 881 -5.07 -17.65 -13.04
CA ALA A 881 -4.33 -17.59 -11.79
C ALA A 881 -5.30 -17.57 -10.60
N ALA A 882 -5.04 -18.36 -9.58
CA ALA A 882 -5.74 -18.29 -8.31
C ALA A 882 -4.80 -17.62 -7.29
N LEU A 883 -5.15 -16.42 -6.81
CA LEU A 883 -4.38 -15.72 -5.76
C LEU A 883 -5.24 -15.65 -4.50
N PHE A 884 -5.15 -16.66 -3.65
CA PHE A 884 -5.84 -16.66 -2.37
C PHE A 884 -4.86 -16.28 -1.26
N GLY A 885 -5.21 -15.27 -0.46
CA GLY A 885 -4.59 -14.90 0.81
C GLY A 885 -3.08 -14.59 0.85
N PRO A 886 -2.60 -14.01 1.98
CA PRO A 886 -1.19 -14.04 2.37
C PRO A 886 -0.73 -15.48 2.70
N GLY A 887 -1.62 -16.33 3.18
CA GLY A 887 -1.49 -17.78 3.05
C GLY A 887 -2.58 -18.28 2.12
N TYR A 888 -2.20 -19.14 1.18
CA TYR A 888 -3.11 -19.75 0.22
C TYR A 888 -4.21 -20.52 0.98
N TYR A 889 -5.40 -19.93 1.10
CA TYR A 889 -6.57 -20.63 1.62
C TYR A 889 -6.89 -21.74 0.63
N PRO A 890 -6.79 -23.03 1.03
CA PRO A 890 -7.27 -24.08 0.16
C PRO A 890 -8.77 -23.87 -0.06
N ALA A 891 -9.26 -24.20 -1.25
CA ALA A 891 -10.69 -24.16 -1.59
C ALA A 891 -11.58 -25.06 -0.69
N ALA A 892 -10.97 -25.79 0.25
CA ALA A 892 -11.59 -26.49 1.37
C ALA A 892 -10.65 -26.42 2.60
N PRO A 893 -11.15 -26.26 3.85
CA PRO A 893 -10.34 -26.11 5.05
C PRO A 893 -9.32 -27.22 5.22
N VAL A 894 -8.20 -26.89 5.85
CA VAL A 894 -7.43 -27.91 6.54
C VAL A 894 -7.85 -27.95 8.00
N THR A 895 -8.55 -29.02 8.37
CA THR A 895 -8.72 -29.41 9.77
C THR A 895 -7.36 -29.81 10.36
N LEU A 896 -6.87 -28.99 11.30
CA LEU A 896 -5.64 -29.23 12.07
C LEU A 896 -5.67 -30.49 12.95
N ASN A 897 -6.83 -31.11 13.14
CA ASN A 897 -7.05 -32.15 14.16
C ASN A 897 -7.19 -33.58 13.60
N GLY A 898 -6.72 -33.85 12.38
CA GLY A 898 -6.56 -35.22 11.87
C GLY A 898 -7.80 -36.13 11.94
N SER A 899 -9.01 -35.56 11.93
CA SER A 899 -10.26 -36.32 11.97
C SER A 899 -11.20 -35.82 10.86
N ASN A 900 -11.15 -36.55 9.75
CA ASN A 900 -12.03 -36.60 8.57
C ASN A 900 -12.62 -35.31 8.03
#